data_AF-A0A914UUJ0-F1
#
_entry.id   AF-A0A914UUJ0-F1
#
_cell.length_a   1.000
_cell.length_b   1.000
_cell.length_c   1.000
_cell.angle_alpha   90.00
_cell.angle_beta   90.00
_cell.angle_gamma   90.00
#
_symmetry.space_group_name_H-M   'P 1'
#
loop_
_entity.id
_entity.type
_entity.pdbx_description
1 polymer ?
#
loop_
_entity_poly.entity_id
_entity_poly.type
_entity_poly.pdbx_seq_one_letter_code
_entity_poly.pdbx_strand_id
1 'polypeptide(L)'
;MKPFQVPLGDDELLEDNNDRFTVDQEPTPNQVVEHLHAFGDALASDNAQWQELPEYFDYFFACFRWMGTIFSLLSKEESCVSACDLFVQLWFGGKLGGRCDREQAKNSLDTVVDSIVEKLKDSFMRESVTAAARIETEELDQEDKVVEHRTKMEQLNSKIQYYTEAIEFASQLQTVLPKIGRLLRFGQSSEVTEAIKLIVACRMFHVPGSHASVRELCRLIWRNDVAIKEAVVNACNQLFLSTGSDSADNLAKQTAKNLIGLVRGADVKEQSSVEEVVCEMMKLKPFHGDVLKHLWAYLDQRTDQPEGRCALKLLGMIGRAERSVIKANVAHLLEKGLGEQAEKDFSFAADACYALSMLGNKVDLKNEDSIRKDPYRLPKDDPLFERLFHLLSNGFNRLEDDHWTPMMERALNVVFFIADQPDKFGAKLLISCVEKTIAVLSASTSNAEKDVDLKTRDKCIVRVFALIGHLALRMLIYVDIAYCGEMKRREQITAMLRSPSRKKRRTTAIKRESQQISRSPASDHGSVIELCDDDMGLAGASAEDIDQENAARILDKEVLSDSELLGKAAPLVLYVLQRERMNKFSPAVLTAASLALSKLMLLSERFGVLVGLRSGGKLRSFLLSHNPPRETDIV
;
A
#
# COMPACT_ATOMS: atom_id res chain seq x y z
N MET A 1 -18.65 31.35 -20.48
CA MET A 1 -17.70 30.86 -19.47
C MET A 1 -17.83 29.34 -19.40
N LYS A 2 -16.82 28.59 -19.87
CA LYS A 2 -16.73 27.14 -19.60
C LYS A 2 -16.13 26.96 -18.19
N PRO A 3 -16.58 25.99 -17.39
CA PRO A 3 -15.98 25.71 -16.10
C PRO A 3 -14.57 25.13 -16.31
N PHE A 4 -13.59 25.76 -15.68
CA PHE A 4 -12.19 25.35 -15.66
C PHE A 4 -12.06 24.03 -14.88
N GLN A 5 -11.62 22.96 -15.55
CA GLN A 5 -11.31 21.68 -14.92
C GLN A 5 -9.84 21.68 -14.46
N VAL A 6 -9.60 21.21 -13.24
CA VAL A 6 -8.28 21.15 -12.60
C VAL A 6 -7.62 19.79 -12.92
N PRO A 7 -6.39 19.77 -13.46
CA PRO A 7 -5.65 18.54 -13.72
C PRO A 7 -5.16 17.92 -12.40
N LEU A 8 -5.17 16.59 -12.31
CA LEU A 8 -4.92 15.82 -11.09
C LEU A 8 -3.72 14.91 -11.25
N GLY A 9 -2.54 15.52 -11.39
CA GLY A 9 -1.26 14.84 -11.41
C GLY A 9 -0.24 15.66 -12.19
N ASP A 10 1.02 15.59 -11.78
CA ASP A 10 2.14 16.26 -12.46
C ASP A 10 2.45 15.66 -13.85
N ASP A 11 1.72 14.61 -14.28
CA ASP A 11 1.94 13.89 -15.54
C ASP A 11 1.02 14.32 -16.72
N GLU A 12 0.03 15.21 -16.51
CA GLU A 12 -0.83 15.73 -17.61
C GLU A 12 -0.19 16.89 -18.42
N LEU A 13 1.10 17.16 -18.20
CA LEU A 13 1.87 18.12 -19.04
C LEU A 13 2.46 17.48 -20.31
N LEU A 14 2.17 16.21 -20.58
CA LEU A 14 2.70 15.48 -21.74
C LEU A 14 1.59 14.67 -22.44
N GLU A 15 0.62 15.35 -23.05
CA GLU A 15 -0.12 14.75 -24.17
C GLU A 15 0.11 15.56 -25.44
N ASP A 16 0.91 14.94 -26.31
CA ASP A 16 0.70 14.76 -27.75
C ASP A 16 -0.05 15.88 -28.50
N ASN A 17 0.65 17.00 -28.70
CA ASN A 17 0.60 17.75 -29.95
C ASN A 17 1.82 18.66 -30.02
N ASN A 18 2.90 18.15 -30.59
CA ASN A 18 3.86 18.95 -31.33
C ASN A 18 4.57 18.00 -32.28
N ASP A 19 4.57 18.36 -33.57
CA ASP A 19 5.45 17.77 -34.57
C ASP A 19 6.85 17.62 -33.97
N ARG A 20 7.23 16.37 -33.72
CA ARG A 20 8.53 16.02 -33.18
C ARG A 20 9.59 16.41 -34.21
N PHE A 21 10.34 17.46 -33.92
CA PHE A 21 11.75 17.51 -34.32
C PHE A 21 12.49 16.46 -33.50
N THR A 22 12.58 15.22 -34.02
CA THR A 22 13.37 14.14 -33.43
C THR A 22 14.80 14.25 -33.94
N VAL A 23 15.75 14.55 -33.05
CA VAL A 23 17.14 14.16 -33.27
C VAL A 23 17.30 12.73 -32.77
N ASP A 24 17.44 11.79 -33.70
CA ASP A 24 17.49 10.34 -33.41
C ASP A 24 18.78 9.86 -32.71
N GLN A 25 19.72 10.75 -32.37
CA GLN A 25 20.88 10.44 -31.50
C GLN A 25 21.30 11.67 -30.68
N GLU A 26 21.51 11.51 -29.36
CA GLU A 26 22.04 12.59 -28.50
C GLU A 26 23.43 13.04 -28.98
N PRO A 27 23.62 14.32 -29.38
CA PRO A 27 24.88 14.77 -29.92
C PRO A 27 25.93 15.01 -28.82
N THR A 28 27.20 14.73 -29.15
CA THR A 28 28.29 14.94 -28.18
C THR A 28 28.57 16.43 -27.98
N PRO A 29 29.05 16.86 -26.78
CA PRO A 29 29.25 18.29 -26.47
C PRO A 29 30.15 19.04 -27.47
N ASN A 30 31.13 18.35 -28.07
CA ASN A 30 32.01 18.96 -29.06
C ASN A 30 31.31 19.21 -30.40
N GLN A 31 30.40 18.33 -30.81
CA GLN A 31 29.59 18.49 -32.03
C GLN A 31 28.62 19.67 -31.88
N VAL A 32 28.05 19.85 -30.69
CA VAL A 32 27.17 21.00 -30.38
C VAL A 32 27.94 22.32 -30.49
N VAL A 33 29.17 22.38 -29.95
CA VAL A 33 30.01 23.59 -30.01
C VAL A 33 30.44 23.90 -31.45
N GLU A 34 30.82 22.89 -32.23
CA GLU A 34 31.24 23.05 -33.63
C GLU A 34 30.10 23.57 -34.52
N HIS A 35 28.89 23.03 -34.36
CA HIS A 35 27.71 23.50 -35.08
C HIS A 35 27.24 24.90 -34.67
N LEU A 36 27.40 25.30 -33.40
CA LEU A 36 27.08 26.65 -32.93
C LEU A 36 28.08 27.70 -33.46
N HIS A 37 29.34 27.34 -33.62
CA HIS A 37 30.33 28.20 -34.27
C HIS A 37 30.05 28.37 -35.76
N ALA A 38 29.73 27.28 -36.47
CA ALA A 38 29.34 27.34 -37.88
C ALA A 38 28.05 28.16 -38.10
N PHE A 39 27.09 28.11 -37.18
CA PHE A 39 25.89 28.96 -37.19
C PHE A 39 26.22 30.45 -37.01
N GLY A 40 27.13 30.77 -36.10
CA GLY A 40 27.62 32.15 -35.91
C GLY A 40 28.32 32.69 -37.16
N ASP A 41 29.12 31.87 -37.83
CA ASP A 41 29.82 32.26 -39.06
C ASP A 41 28.85 32.41 -40.25
N ALA A 42 27.81 31.58 -40.33
CA ALA A 42 26.77 31.67 -41.35
C ALA A 42 25.92 32.95 -41.23
N LEU A 43 25.58 33.37 -40.00
CA LEU A 43 24.88 34.62 -39.69
C LEU A 43 25.73 35.87 -39.98
N ALA A 44 27.06 35.76 -39.89
CA ALA A 44 27.99 36.85 -40.14
C ALA A 44 28.33 37.05 -41.63
N SER A 45 27.92 36.13 -42.50
CA SER A 45 28.14 36.26 -43.95
C SER A 45 26.99 36.99 -44.64
N ASP A 46 27.29 37.96 -45.51
CA ASP A 46 26.29 38.76 -46.26
C ASP A 46 25.44 37.94 -47.26
N ASN A 47 25.73 36.64 -47.41
CA ASN A 47 25.01 35.69 -48.28
C ASN A 47 24.33 34.56 -47.48
N ALA A 48 23.81 34.87 -46.30
CA ALA A 48 23.09 33.90 -45.46
C ALA A 48 21.93 33.23 -46.24
N GLN A 49 22.07 31.93 -46.52
CA GLN A 49 21.00 31.12 -47.09
C GLN A 49 20.06 30.69 -45.96
N TRP A 50 19.03 31.51 -45.72
CA TRP A 50 18.03 31.34 -44.65
C TRP A 50 17.25 30.00 -44.66
N GLN A 51 17.47 29.14 -45.66
CA GLN A 51 16.83 27.83 -45.78
C GLN A 51 17.54 26.73 -44.96
N GLU A 52 18.81 26.91 -44.57
CA GLU A 52 19.57 25.91 -43.79
C GLU A 52 19.52 26.15 -42.27
N LEU A 53 18.98 27.29 -41.81
CA LEU A 53 18.83 27.64 -40.39
C LEU A 53 18.10 26.57 -39.53
N PRO A 54 17.02 25.91 -40.01
CA PRO A 54 16.28 24.93 -39.22
C PRO A 54 17.14 23.76 -38.70
N GLU A 55 18.15 23.32 -39.45
CA GLU A 55 19.02 22.20 -39.05
C GLU A 55 19.93 22.55 -37.85
N TYR A 56 20.21 23.84 -37.64
CA TYR A 56 21.00 24.32 -36.51
C TYR A 56 20.16 24.56 -35.24
N PHE A 57 18.84 24.73 -35.38
CA PHE A 57 17.94 24.97 -34.26
C PHE A 57 17.77 23.74 -33.36
N ASP A 58 17.85 22.52 -33.91
CA ASP A 58 17.69 21.29 -33.13
C ASP A 58 18.81 21.12 -32.08
N TYR A 59 20.05 21.48 -32.44
CA TYR A 59 21.20 21.47 -31.52
C TYR A 59 21.16 22.63 -30.52
N PHE A 60 20.59 23.77 -30.94
CA PHE A 60 20.35 24.93 -30.07
C PHE A 60 19.34 24.58 -28.96
N PHE A 61 18.23 23.91 -29.27
CA PHE A 61 17.23 23.50 -28.26
C PHE A 61 17.74 22.48 -27.24
N ALA A 62 18.71 21.62 -27.60
CA ALA A 62 19.32 20.67 -26.67
C ALA A 62 20.07 21.37 -25.51
N CYS A 63 20.74 22.50 -25.77
CA CYS A 63 21.38 23.32 -24.73
C CYS A 63 20.37 24.00 -23.80
N PHE A 64 19.16 24.29 -24.28
CA PHE A 64 18.16 25.09 -23.58
C PHE A 64 17.23 24.30 -22.65
N ARG A 65 17.28 22.96 -22.65
CA ARG A 65 16.46 22.09 -21.78
C ARG A 65 16.68 22.33 -20.27
N TRP A 66 17.68 23.14 -19.90
CA TRP A 66 18.05 23.44 -18.51
C TRP A 66 17.53 24.78 -17.95
N MET A 67 16.83 25.61 -18.73
CA MET A 67 16.39 26.95 -18.28
C MET A 67 14.93 27.25 -18.63
N GLY A 68 13.99 26.79 -17.80
CA GLY A 68 12.54 26.94 -18.03
C GLY A 68 12.01 28.38 -18.01
N THR A 69 12.68 29.33 -17.35
CA THR A 69 12.18 30.70 -17.16
C THR A 69 12.25 31.55 -18.44
N ILE A 70 13.31 31.38 -19.23
CA ILE A 70 13.52 32.12 -20.49
C ILE A 70 12.51 31.68 -21.55
N PHE A 71 12.09 30.41 -21.54
CA PHE A 71 11.06 29.88 -22.45
C PHE A 71 9.71 30.58 -22.26
N SER A 72 9.34 30.96 -21.03
CA SER A 72 8.11 31.71 -20.74
C SER A 72 8.13 33.15 -21.23
N LEU A 73 9.33 33.71 -21.47
CA LEU A 73 9.54 35.08 -21.93
C LEU A 73 9.70 35.15 -23.46
N LEU A 74 10.31 34.12 -24.07
CA LEU A 74 10.42 33.96 -25.51
C LEU A 74 9.08 33.61 -26.17
N SER A 75 8.17 32.95 -25.44
CA SER A 75 6.83 32.61 -25.91
C SER A 75 5.84 33.79 -25.89
N LYS A 76 6.25 34.96 -25.40
CA LYS A 76 5.45 36.19 -25.40
C LYS A 76 6.01 37.17 -26.43
N GLU A 77 5.16 37.57 -27.36
CA GLU A 77 5.50 38.40 -28.54
C GLU A 77 6.15 39.74 -28.14
N GLU A 78 5.72 40.34 -27.03
CA GLU A 78 6.23 41.63 -26.53
C GLU A 78 7.61 41.54 -25.86
N SER A 79 8.03 40.38 -25.36
CA SER A 79 9.28 40.20 -24.58
C SER A 79 10.32 39.34 -25.29
N CYS A 80 9.98 38.77 -26.45
CA CYS A 80 10.84 37.86 -27.21
C CYS A 80 12.15 38.53 -27.67
N VAL A 81 12.08 39.77 -28.18
CA VAL A 81 13.25 40.49 -28.70
C VAL A 81 14.26 40.78 -27.58
N SER A 82 13.80 41.26 -26.43
CA SER A 82 14.66 41.53 -25.27
C SER A 82 15.21 40.26 -24.62
N ALA A 83 14.45 39.16 -24.65
CA ALA A 83 14.90 37.86 -24.17
C ALA A 83 16.00 37.26 -25.06
N CYS A 84 15.89 37.42 -26.39
CA CYS A 84 16.93 37.04 -27.35
C CYS A 84 18.21 37.86 -27.16
N ASP A 85 18.10 39.19 -27.04
CA ASP A 85 19.24 40.08 -26.91
C ASP A 85 20.01 39.85 -25.58
N LEU A 86 19.26 39.57 -24.51
CA LEU A 86 19.80 39.19 -23.21
C LEU A 86 20.51 37.83 -23.24
N PHE A 87 19.96 36.85 -23.95
CA PHE A 87 20.58 35.54 -24.11
C PHE A 87 21.93 35.64 -24.85
N VAL A 88 21.96 36.40 -25.94
CA VAL A 88 23.17 36.68 -26.71
C VAL A 88 24.22 37.37 -25.83
N GLN A 89 23.85 38.36 -25.03
CA GLN A 89 24.78 39.05 -24.13
C GLN A 89 25.31 38.16 -22.99
N LEU A 90 24.49 37.27 -22.42
CA LEU A 90 24.92 36.37 -21.34
C LEU A 90 25.83 35.24 -21.85
N TRP A 91 25.62 34.79 -23.09
CA TRP A 91 26.44 33.77 -23.74
C TRP A 91 27.79 34.33 -24.18
N PHE A 92 27.80 35.42 -24.95
CA PHE A 92 29.04 36.07 -25.41
C PHE A 92 29.79 36.80 -24.28
N GLY A 93 29.10 37.16 -23.20
CA GLY A 93 29.71 37.67 -21.96
C GLY A 93 30.35 36.60 -21.07
N GLY A 94 30.35 35.33 -21.48
CA GLY A 94 31.04 34.22 -20.79
C GLY A 94 30.42 33.79 -19.46
N LYS A 95 29.23 34.29 -19.09
CA LYS A 95 28.58 34.00 -17.79
C LYS A 95 27.81 32.67 -17.76
N LEU A 96 27.48 32.11 -18.92
CA LEU A 96 26.84 30.80 -19.06
C LEU A 96 27.85 29.67 -19.36
N GLY A 97 29.08 30.04 -19.73
CA GLY A 97 30.15 29.11 -20.11
C GLY A 97 31.21 28.96 -19.02
N GLY A 98 30.89 28.21 -17.97
CA GLY A 98 31.89 27.81 -16.98
C GLY A 98 31.32 26.78 -16.01
N ARG A 99 32.05 25.67 -15.80
CA ARG A 99 31.72 24.66 -14.78
C ARG A 99 31.52 25.36 -13.43
N CYS A 100 30.28 25.57 -13.01
CA CYS A 100 29.94 26.23 -11.75
C CYS A 100 29.22 25.23 -10.86
N ASP A 101 29.74 25.01 -9.65
CA ASP A 101 29.14 24.13 -8.65
C ASP A 101 27.71 24.59 -8.29
N ARG A 102 26.82 23.61 -8.04
CA ARG A 102 25.36 23.80 -7.88
C ARG A 102 24.93 24.87 -6.87
N GLU A 103 25.74 25.18 -5.87
CA GLU A 103 25.43 26.22 -4.88
C GLU A 103 25.87 27.64 -5.29
N GLN A 104 27.00 27.78 -6.00
CA GLN A 104 27.41 29.07 -6.57
C GLN A 104 26.56 29.47 -7.77
N ALA A 105 26.11 28.48 -8.56
CA ALA A 105 25.17 28.70 -9.66
C ALA A 105 23.85 29.31 -9.16
N LYS A 106 23.37 28.93 -7.98
CA LYS A 106 22.09 29.42 -7.43
C LYS A 106 22.18 30.88 -6.99
N ASN A 107 23.22 31.24 -6.25
CA ASN A 107 23.46 32.64 -5.85
C ASN A 107 23.76 33.55 -7.06
N SER A 108 24.53 33.05 -8.04
CA SER A 108 24.80 33.74 -9.30
C SER A 108 23.54 33.91 -10.14
N LEU A 109 22.66 32.89 -10.16
CA LEU A 109 21.40 32.94 -10.89
C LEU A 109 20.43 33.93 -10.25
N ASP A 110 20.34 34.00 -8.91
CA ASP A 110 19.51 34.99 -8.22
C ASP A 110 20.04 36.43 -8.47
N THR A 111 21.37 36.64 -8.46
CA THR A 111 21.94 37.96 -8.82
C THR A 111 21.76 38.33 -10.28
N VAL A 112 21.80 37.33 -11.18
CA VAL A 112 21.55 37.52 -12.61
C VAL A 112 20.07 37.79 -12.84
N VAL A 113 19.15 37.11 -12.15
CA VAL A 113 17.70 37.36 -12.18
C VAL A 113 17.38 38.77 -11.68
N ASP A 114 17.98 39.21 -10.58
CA ASP A 114 17.80 40.58 -10.07
C ASP A 114 18.30 41.64 -11.07
N SER A 115 19.47 41.41 -11.69
CA SER A 115 20.00 42.30 -12.75
C SER A 115 19.15 42.29 -14.02
N ILE A 116 18.50 41.16 -14.33
CA ILE A 116 17.56 41.02 -15.46
C ILE A 116 16.26 41.78 -15.17
N VAL A 117 15.73 41.68 -13.95
CA VAL A 117 14.53 42.41 -13.52
C VAL A 117 14.79 43.91 -13.54
N GLU A 118 15.99 44.36 -13.14
CA GLU A 118 16.39 45.77 -13.18
C GLU A 118 16.52 46.30 -14.61
N LYS A 119 17.15 45.54 -15.52
CA LYS A 119 17.27 45.93 -16.94
C LYS A 119 15.95 45.89 -17.70
N LEU A 120 15.05 44.95 -17.39
CA LEU A 120 13.70 44.91 -17.94
C LEU A 120 12.86 46.10 -17.44
N LYS A 121 13.00 46.50 -16.17
CA LYS A 121 12.42 47.75 -15.66
C LYS A 121 12.94 48.96 -16.43
N ASP A 122 14.25 49.07 -16.66
CA ASP A 122 14.84 50.19 -17.39
C ASP A 122 14.45 50.24 -18.89
N SER A 123 14.28 49.07 -19.52
CA SER A 123 13.82 48.98 -20.91
C SER A 123 12.35 49.36 -21.04
N PHE A 124 11.50 48.87 -20.13
CA PHE A 124 10.09 49.25 -20.05
C PHE A 124 9.92 50.74 -19.74
N MET A 125 10.78 51.32 -18.90
CA MET A 125 10.81 52.77 -18.65
C MET A 125 11.23 53.56 -19.90
N ARG A 126 12.18 53.06 -20.70
CA ARG A 126 12.58 53.70 -21.96
C ARG A 126 11.50 53.59 -23.05
N GLU A 127 10.81 52.47 -23.16
CA GLU A 127 9.69 52.30 -24.12
C GLU A 127 8.44 53.08 -23.70
N SER A 128 8.13 53.14 -22.40
CA SER A 128 7.00 53.96 -21.90
C SER A 128 7.28 55.47 -22.01
N VAL A 129 8.53 55.90 -21.81
CA VAL A 129 8.94 57.31 -21.99
C VAL A 129 9.01 57.69 -23.48
N THR A 130 9.43 56.79 -24.38
CA THR A 130 9.43 57.05 -25.83
C THR A 130 8.04 56.93 -26.46
N ALA A 131 7.14 56.12 -25.90
CA ALA A 131 5.72 56.13 -26.22
C ALA A 131 5.02 57.40 -25.70
N ALA A 132 5.42 57.93 -24.54
CA ALA A 132 4.96 59.22 -24.02
C ALA A 132 5.47 60.41 -24.86
N ALA A 133 6.69 60.33 -25.41
CA ALA A 133 7.28 61.39 -26.24
C ALA A 133 6.72 61.49 -27.68
N ARG A 134 5.84 60.56 -28.11
CA ARG A 134 5.17 60.61 -29.43
C ARG A 134 3.79 61.28 -29.42
N ILE A 135 3.33 61.75 -28.27
CA ILE A 135 2.07 62.47 -28.11
C ILE A 135 2.39 63.94 -27.78
N GLU A 136 3.06 64.65 -28.68
CA GLU A 136 3.03 66.11 -28.68
C GLU A 136 1.90 66.56 -29.60
N THR A 137 0.70 66.70 -29.03
CA THR A 137 -0.38 67.63 -29.41
C THR A 137 -1.62 67.28 -28.59
N GLU A 138 -1.72 67.85 -27.39
CA GLU A 138 -2.94 68.14 -26.59
C GLU A 138 -2.55 68.26 -25.11
N GLU A 139 -2.08 69.45 -24.73
CA GLU A 139 -1.43 69.79 -23.45
C GLU A 139 -2.34 69.87 -22.21
N LEU A 140 -3.45 69.11 -22.13
CA LEU A 140 -4.31 69.16 -20.91
C LEU A 140 -4.74 67.80 -20.33
N ASP A 141 -4.36 66.65 -20.93
CA ASP A 141 -4.78 65.30 -20.48
C ASP A 141 -3.62 64.36 -20.06
N GLN A 142 -2.38 64.86 -20.00
CA GLN A 142 -1.17 64.03 -19.80
C GLN A 142 -0.69 63.91 -18.35
N GLU A 143 -0.86 64.93 -17.50
CA GLU A 143 -0.48 64.84 -16.08
C GLU A 143 -1.30 63.78 -15.34
N ASP A 144 -2.61 63.71 -15.60
CA ASP A 144 -3.50 62.72 -14.99
C ASP A 144 -3.11 61.28 -15.35
N LYS A 145 -2.67 61.03 -16.60
CA LYS A 145 -2.21 59.69 -17.04
C LYS A 145 -0.86 59.30 -16.44
N VAL A 146 0.08 60.23 -16.30
CA VAL A 146 1.39 59.97 -15.66
C VAL A 146 1.22 59.70 -14.16
N VAL A 147 0.34 60.45 -13.48
CA VAL A 147 -0.03 60.16 -12.09
C VAL A 147 -0.72 58.79 -12.01
N GLU A 148 -1.63 58.44 -12.91
CA GLU A 148 -2.28 57.14 -12.94
C GLU A 148 -1.28 55.98 -13.14
N HIS A 149 -0.32 56.12 -14.05
CA HIS A 149 0.75 55.13 -14.26
C HIS A 149 1.68 54.98 -13.05
N ARG A 150 2.05 56.09 -12.38
CA ARG A 150 2.84 56.05 -11.14
C ARG A 150 2.08 55.34 -10.02
N THR A 151 0.78 55.62 -9.89
CA THR A 151 -0.10 54.97 -8.92
C THR A 151 -0.21 53.46 -9.19
N LYS A 152 -0.34 53.05 -10.46
CA LYS A 152 -0.33 51.63 -10.88
C LYS A 152 1.02 50.96 -10.57
N MET A 153 2.14 51.65 -10.78
CA MET A 153 3.48 51.14 -10.45
C MET A 153 3.68 50.95 -8.95
N GLU A 154 3.21 51.88 -8.13
CA GLU A 154 3.23 51.75 -6.66
C GLU A 154 2.37 50.57 -6.20
N GLN A 155 1.15 50.42 -6.76
CA GLN A 155 0.30 49.27 -6.48
C GLN A 155 0.94 47.93 -6.89
N LEU A 156 1.64 47.89 -8.03
CA LEU A 156 2.37 46.71 -8.48
C LEU A 156 3.55 46.40 -7.57
N ASN A 157 4.34 47.40 -7.18
CA ASN A 157 5.45 47.20 -6.24
C ASN A 157 4.97 46.71 -4.87
N SER A 158 3.86 47.25 -4.34
CA SER A 158 3.26 46.75 -3.09
C SER A 158 2.77 45.30 -3.23
N LYS A 159 2.21 44.93 -4.38
CA LYS A 159 1.81 43.53 -4.65
C LYS A 159 3.03 42.61 -4.73
N ILE A 160 4.10 43.03 -5.41
CA ILE A 160 5.35 42.27 -5.50
C ILE A 160 5.91 42.05 -4.10
N GLN A 161 6.01 43.10 -3.29
CA GLN A 161 6.49 43.00 -1.92
C GLN A 161 5.65 42.02 -1.09
N TYR A 162 4.32 42.14 -1.15
CA TYR A 162 3.42 41.21 -0.47
C TYR A 162 3.63 39.75 -0.89
N TYR A 163 3.78 39.49 -2.19
CA TYR A 163 4.03 38.13 -2.68
C TYR A 163 5.41 37.62 -2.28
N THR A 164 6.45 38.46 -2.27
CA THR A 164 7.79 38.10 -1.78
C THR A 164 7.75 37.71 -0.31
N GLU A 165 7.13 38.53 0.54
CA GLU A 165 6.98 38.24 1.98
C GLU A 165 6.16 36.96 2.21
N ALA A 166 5.08 36.75 1.43
CA ALA A 166 4.27 35.54 1.51
C ALA A 166 5.05 34.27 1.11
N ILE A 167 5.88 34.33 0.06
CA ILE A 167 6.73 33.23 -0.37
C ILE A 167 7.81 32.94 0.69
N GLU A 168 8.40 33.97 1.28
CA GLU A 168 9.39 33.81 2.33
C GLU A 168 8.78 33.13 3.57
N PHE A 169 7.59 33.57 4.00
CA PHE A 169 6.85 32.94 5.09
C PHE A 169 6.53 31.46 4.80
N ALA A 170 6.01 31.16 3.60
CA ALA A 170 5.71 29.78 3.20
C ALA A 170 6.97 28.89 3.17
N SER A 171 8.09 29.44 2.71
CA SER A 171 9.39 28.75 2.67
C SER A 171 9.91 28.48 4.08
N GLN A 172 9.83 29.44 4.99
CA GLN A 172 10.20 29.25 6.38
C GLN A 172 9.34 28.15 7.03
N LEU A 173 8.03 28.15 6.80
CA LEU A 173 7.13 27.12 7.33
C LEU A 173 7.47 25.72 6.81
N GLN A 174 7.84 25.60 5.53
CA GLN A 174 8.33 24.35 4.95
C GLN A 174 9.60 23.83 5.66
N THR A 175 10.53 24.72 6.05
CA THR A 175 11.75 24.29 6.79
C THR A 175 11.46 23.83 8.23
N VAL A 176 10.32 24.21 8.81
CA VAL A 176 9.92 23.82 10.16
C VAL A 176 9.29 22.42 10.20
N LEU A 177 8.60 22.00 9.14
CA LEU A 177 7.90 20.70 9.07
C LEU A 177 8.80 19.49 9.43
N PRO A 178 10.06 19.37 8.94
CA PRO A 178 10.95 18.28 9.35
C PRO A 178 11.31 18.29 10.85
N LYS A 179 11.36 19.48 11.47
CA LYS A 179 11.63 19.63 12.91
C LYS A 179 10.42 19.16 13.72
N ILE A 180 9.21 19.47 13.26
CA ILE A 180 7.96 18.97 13.86
C ILE A 180 7.90 17.45 13.76
N GLY A 181 8.35 16.85 12.65
CA GLY A 181 8.44 15.40 12.52
C GLY A 181 9.25 14.72 13.64
N ARG A 182 10.32 15.38 14.14
CA ARG A 182 11.07 14.89 15.31
C ARG A 182 10.25 14.97 16.60
N LEU A 183 9.47 16.04 16.79
CA LEU A 183 8.57 16.18 17.94
C LEU A 183 7.48 15.11 17.95
N LEU A 184 6.93 14.73 16.80
CA LEU A 184 5.94 13.64 16.73
C LEU A 184 6.48 12.31 17.29
N ARG A 185 7.77 12.04 17.06
CA ARG A 185 8.43 10.79 17.47
C ARG A 185 8.81 10.77 18.94
N PHE A 186 9.32 11.88 19.47
CA PHE A 186 9.96 11.93 20.79
C PHE A 186 9.24 12.84 21.80
N GLY A 187 8.28 13.63 21.35
CA GLY A 187 7.57 14.59 22.20
C GLY A 187 6.61 13.94 23.20
N GLN A 188 6.28 14.72 24.22
CA GLN A 188 5.25 14.40 25.20
C GLN A 188 3.85 14.52 24.59
N SER A 189 2.84 13.94 25.24
CA SER A 189 1.47 13.88 24.70
C SER A 189 0.90 15.26 24.32
N SER A 190 1.10 16.27 25.17
CA SER A 190 0.68 17.65 24.90
C SER A 190 1.41 18.30 23.72
N GLU A 191 2.70 18.03 23.55
CA GLU A 191 3.50 18.57 22.43
C GLU A 191 3.10 17.92 21.12
N VAL A 192 2.88 16.60 21.14
CA VAL A 192 2.49 15.82 19.97
C VAL A 192 1.09 16.22 19.50
N THR A 193 0.15 16.39 20.41
CA THR A 193 -1.22 16.82 20.06
C THR A 193 -1.24 18.22 19.42
N GLU A 194 -0.40 19.14 19.87
CA GLU A 194 -0.30 20.47 19.26
C GLU A 194 0.48 20.49 17.95
N ALA A 195 1.51 19.65 17.84
CA ALA A 195 2.20 19.40 16.58
C ALA A 195 1.25 18.82 15.51
N ILE A 196 0.31 17.93 15.89
CA ILE A 196 -0.71 17.40 14.99
C ILE A 196 -1.56 18.54 14.43
N LYS A 197 -2.07 19.44 15.28
CA LYS A 197 -2.90 20.58 14.84
C LYS A 197 -2.14 21.49 13.87
N LEU A 198 -0.86 21.75 14.13
CA LEU A 198 -0.02 22.55 13.24
C LEU A 198 0.16 21.88 11.86
N ILE A 199 0.37 20.57 11.82
CA ILE A 199 0.48 19.82 10.56
C ILE A 199 -0.83 19.84 9.78
N VAL A 200 -1.97 19.68 10.46
CA VAL A 200 -3.29 19.76 9.83
C VAL A 200 -3.47 21.15 9.18
N ALA A 201 -3.17 22.22 9.91
CA ALA A 201 -3.24 23.59 9.37
C ALA A 201 -2.30 23.76 8.15
N CYS A 202 -1.04 23.34 8.26
CA CYS A 202 -0.09 23.38 7.14
C CYS A 202 -0.60 22.61 5.92
N ARG A 203 -1.27 21.47 6.12
CA ARG A 203 -1.83 20.70 5.02
C ARG A 203 -3.05 21.39 4.39
N MET A 204 -3.94 21.98 5.19
CA MET A 204 -5.10 22.72 4.70
C MET A 204 -4.71 23.97 3.91
N PHE A 205 -3.61 24.64 4.28
CA PHE A 205 -3.03 25.76 3.52
C PHE A 205 -2.11 25.30 2.38
N HIS A 206 -2.04 24.01 2.08
CA HIS A 206 -1.22 23.44 0.99
C HIS A 206 0.28 23.80 1.08
N VAL A 207 0.81 23.92 2.30
CA VAL A 207 2.24 24.18 2.52
C VAL A 207 3.07 23.04 1.91
N PRO A 208 4.10 23.32 1.11
CA PRO A 208 4.95 22.30 0.51
C PRO A 208 5.56 21.35 1.56
N GLY A 209 5.61 20.06 1.26
CA GLY A 209 6.12 19.03 2.18
C GLY A 209 5.13 18.57 3.28
N SER A 210 3.98 19.22 3.45
CA SER A 210 2.96 18.83 4.45
C SER A 210 2.42 17.41 4.26
N HIS A 211 2.39 16.90 3.02
CA HIS A 211 1.93 15.54 2.70
C HIS A 211 2.78 14.46 3.40
N ALA A 212 4.10 14.66 3.51
CA ALA A 212 4.99 13.73 4.19
C ALA A 212 4.75 13.73 5.70
N SER A 213 4.48 14.90 6.28
CA SER A 213 4.13 15.03 7.70
C SER A 213 2.80 14.34 8.04
N VAL A 214 1.79 14.42 7.17
CA VAL A 214 0.51 13.70 7.35
C VAL A 214 0.71 12.18 7.40
N ARG A 215 1.61 11.62 6.59
CA ARG A 215 1.95 10.19 6.66
C ARG A 215 2.65 9.82 7.97
N GLU A 216 3.48 10.71 8.48
CA GLU A 216 4.10 10.55 9.80
C GLU A 216 3.06 10.59 10.94
N LEU A 217 1.98 11.38 10.80
CA LEU A 217 0.85 11.35 11.73
C LEU A 217 0.22 9.97 11.83
N CYS A 218 -0.01 9.30 10.69
CA CYS A 218 -0.69 8.00 10.68
C CYS A 218 0.08 6.94 11.49
N ARG A 219 1.42 7.03 11.54
CA ARG A 219 2.27 6.11 12.34
C ARG A 219 2.06 6.25 13.85
N LEU A 220 1.54 7.38 14.31
CA LEU A 220 1.29 7.62 15.74
C LEU A 220 0.13 6.81 16.30
N ILE A 221 -0.70 6.19 15.45
CA ILE A 221 -1.81 5.31 15.88
C ILE A 221 -1.34 4.13 16.75
N TRP A 222 -0.06 3.76 16.63
CA TRP A 222 0.57 2.69 17.40
C TRP A 222 1.09 3.12 18.78
N ARG A 223 1.03 4.41 19.13
CA ARG A 223 1.36 4.84 20.51
C ARG A 223 0.27 4.37 21.47
N ASN A 224 0.66 3.94 22.68
CA ASN A 224 -0.30 3.48 23.69
C ASN A 224 -1.19 4.60 24.28
N ASP A 225 -0.91 5.86 23.94
CA ASP A 225 -1.63 7.02 24.44
C ASP A 225 -2.95 7.23 23.68
N VAL A 226 -4.06 7.14 24.41
CA VAL A 226 -5.42 7.29 23.85
C VAL A 226 -5.64 8.70 23.29
N ALA A 227 -5.15 9.75 23.97
CA ALA A 227 -5.33 11.13 23.52
C ALA A 227 -4.62 11.39 22.18
N ILE A 228 -3.43 10.78 21.99
CA ILE A 228 -2.72 10.85 20.70
C ILE A 228 -3.50 10.12 19.62
N LYS A 229 -4.03 8.91 19.89
CA LYS A 229 -4.84 8.17 18.91
C LYS A 229 -6.08 8.95 18.48
N GLU A 230 -6.82 9.51 19.44
CA GLU A 230 -7.99 10.35 19.17
C GLU A 230 -7.62 11.59 18.35
N ALA A 231 -6.51 12.26 18.69
CA ALA A 231 -6.02 13.41 17.92
C ALA A 231 -5.66 13.05 16.48
N VAL A 232 -5.04 11.89 16.24
CA VAL A 232 -4.73 11.41 14.88
C VAL A 232 -6.02 11.13 14.10
N VAL A 233 -6.98 10.41 14.68
CA VAL A 233 -8.26 10.10 14.01
C VAL A 233 -9.03 11.38 13.68
N ASN A 234 -9.07 12.34 14.61
CA ASN A 234 -9.71 13.64 14.38
C ASN A 234 -9.01 14.45 13.29
N ALA A 235 -7.68 14.48 13.28
CA ALA A 235 -6.90 15.11 12.22
C ALA A 235 -7.18 14.48 10.85
N CYS A 236 -7.21 13.15 10.75
CA CYS A 236 -7.52 12.45 9.51
C CYS A 236 -8.97 12.70 9.06
N ASN A 237 -9.94 12.73 9.98
CA ASN A 237 -11.31 13.12 9.66
C ASN A 237 -11.37 14.53 9.06
N GLN A 238 -10.67 15.50 9.64
CA GLN A 238 -10.63 16.88 9.12
C GLN A 238 -9.93 16.99 7.75
N LEU A 239 -8.89 16.17 7.50
CA LEU A 239 -8.12 16.24 6.27
C LEU A 239 -8.75 15.52 5.08
N PHE A 240 -9.48 14.42 5.33
CA PHE A 240 -9.93 13.53 4.27
C PHE A 240 -11.45 13.54 4.06
N LEU A 241 -12.25 13.92 5.06
CA LEU A 241 -13.69 14.09 4.90
C LEU A 241 -13.98 15.48 4.33
N SER A 242 -14.63 15.52 3.17
CA SER A 242 -15.04 16.79 2.57
C SER A 242 -16.23 17.39 3.32
N THR A 243 -16.09 18.64 3.74
CA THR A 243 -17.16 19.44 4.35
C THR A 243 -17.36 20.73 3.54
N GLY A 244 -18.59 21.10 3.22
CA GLY A 244 -18.87 22.31 2.43
C GLY A 244 -20.34 22.47 2.06
N SER A 245 -20.64 23.48 1.24
CA SER A 245 -21.98 23.77 0.74
C SER A 245 -22.36 23.01 -0.54
N ASP A 246 -21.46 22.15 -1.03
CA ASP A 246 -21.71 21.33 -2.22
C ASP A 246 -22.82 20.29 -1.97
N SER A 247 -23.33 19.70 -3.05
CA SER A 247 -24.27 18.58 -2.92
C SER A 247 -23.64 17.44 -2.12
N ALA A 248 -24.47 16.75 -1.33
CA ALA A 248 -24.01 15.61 -0.51
C ALA A 248 -23.29 14.54 -1.36
N ASP A 249 -23.74 14.32 -2.60
CA ASP A 249 -23.11 13.39 -3.54
C ASP A 249 -21.71 13.85 -3.99
N ASN A 250 -21.54 15.14 -4.31
CA ASN A 250 -20.23 15.68 -4.68
C ASN A 250 -19.25 15.63 -3.50
N LEU A 251 -19.70 15.92 -2.29
CA LEU A 251 -18.90 15.79 -1.07
C LEU A 251 -18.49 14.33 -0.83
N ALA A 252 -19.40 13.38 -1.04
CA ALA A 252 -19.10 11.96 -0.93
C ALA A 252 -18.07 11.50 -1.96
N LYS A 253 -18.21 11.96 -3.21
CA LYS A 253 -17.25 11.69 -4.30
C LYS A 253 -15.86 12.26 -4.02
N GLN A 254 -15.79 13.50 -3.53
CA GLN A 254 -14.53 14.14 -3.14
C GLN A 254 -13.88 13.40 -1.96
N THR A 255 -14.67 13.01 -0.95
CA THR A 255 -14.20 12.21 0.19
C THR A 255 -13.60 10.88 -0.27
N ALA A 256 -14.30 10.15 -1.14
CA ALA A 256 -13.80 8.91 -1.72
C ALA A 256 -12.45 9.11 -2.43
N LYS A 257 -12.33 10.18 -3.23
CA LYS A 257 -11.10 10.54 -3.94
C LYS A 257 -9.95 10.91 -2.99
N ASN A 258 -10.23 11.65 -1.92
CA ASN A 258 -9.24 12.01 -0.91
C ASN A 258 -8.68 10.77 -0.20
N LEU A 259 -9.55 9.82 0.16
CA LEU A 259 -9.16 8.55 0.77
C LEU A 259 -8.36 7.65 -0.19
N ILE A 260 -8.75 7.61 -1.47
CA ILE A 260 -7.96 6.94 -2.52
C ILE A 260 -6.56 7.57 -2.62
N GLY A 261 -6.46 8.89 -2.58
CA GLY A 261 -5.19 9.61 -2.58
C GLY A 261 -4.30 9.28 -1.35
N LEU A 262 -4.91 9.12 -0.18
CA LEU A 262 -4.21 8.68 1.04
C LEU A 262 -3.58 7.29 0.84
N VAL A 263 -4.33 6.32 0.31
CA VAL A 263 -3.83 4.96 0.08
C VAL A 263 -2.78 4.93 -1.04
N ARG A 264 -2.98 5.69 -2.12
CA ARG A 264 -2.04 5.77 -3.26
C ARG A 264 -0.67 6.31 -2.85
N GLY A 265 -0.65 7.29 -1.94
CA GLY A 265 0.58 7.96 -1.50
C GLY A 265 1.34 7.25 -0.36
N ALA A 266 0.86 6.10 0.13
CA ALA A 266 1.45 5.37 1.26
C ALA A 266 2.44 4.30 0.79
N ASP A 267 3.59 4.22 1.46
CA ASP A 267 4.54 3.13 1.22
C ASP A 267 4.09 1.80 1.87
N VAL A 268 4.79 0.70 1.57
CA VAL A 268 4.47 -0.65 2.09
C VAL A 268 4.49 -0.72 3.62
N LYS A 269 5.33 0.09 4.29
CA LYS A 269 5.46 0.12 5.76
C LYS A 269 4.38 1.01 6.39
N GLU A 270 3.99 2.07 5.71
CA GLU A 270 2.97 3.02 6.10
C GLU A 270 1.57 2.44 5.89
N GLN A 271 1.38 1.54 4.93
CA GLN A 271 0.09 0.93 4.59
C GLN A 271 -0.63 0.34 5.81
N SER A 272 0.09 -0.36 6.70
CA SER A 272 -0.49 -0.91 7.93
C SER A 272 -0.96 0.18 8.91
N SER A 273 -0.27 1.32 8.95
CA SER A 273 -0.66 2.45 9.81
C SER A 273 -1.87 3.18 9.23
N VAL A 274 -1.91 3.35 7.90
CA VAL A 274 -3.08 3.90 7.19
C VAL A 274 -4.30 3.01 7.39
N GLU A 275 -4.16 1.68 7.25
CA GLU A 275 -5.23 0.72 7.49
C GLU A 275 -5.81 0.87 8.91
N GLU A 276 -4.95 0.94 9.93
CA GLU A 276 -5.41 1.05 11.31
C GLU A 276 -6.14 2.38 11.55
N VAL A 277 -5.64 3.49 10.99
CA VAL A 277 -6.33 4.79 11.04
C VAL A 277 -7.69 4.73 10.36
N VAL A 278 -7.79 4.17 9.15
CA VAL A 278 -9.06 4.00 8.43
C VAL A 278 -10.04 3.13 9.22
N CYS A 279 -9.55 2.08 9.88
CA CYS A 279 -10.37 1.23 10.75
C CYS A 279 -10.95 2.03 11.93
N GLU A 280 -10.12 2.80 12.63
CA GLU A 280 -10.57 3.63 13.76
C GLU A 280 -11.51 4.75 13.31
N MET A 281 -11.24 5.38 12.15
CA MET A 281 -12.18 6.32 11.53
C MET A 281 -13.52 5.64 11.31
N MET A 282 -13.56 4.46 10.67
CA MET A 282 -14.81 3.76 10.36
C MET A 282 -15.62 3.38 11.61
N LYS A 283 -14.99 3.09 12.75
CA LYS A 283 -15.70 2.82 14.02
C LYS A 283 -16.53 4.00 14.50
N LEU A 284 -16.12 5.23 14.18
CA LEU A 284 -16.88 6.46 14.44
C LEU A 284 -18.03 6.68 13.45
N LYS A 285 -18.17 5.78 12.45
CA LYS A 285 -19.13 5.83 11.33
C LYS A 285 -19.17 7.15 10.53
N PRO A 286 -18.02 7.75 10.15
CA PRO A 286 -17.98 8.96 9.34
C PRO A 286 -18.30 8.70 7.87
N PHE A 287 -18.11 7.48 7.38
CA PHE A 287 -18.33 7.15 5.96
C PHE A 287 -19.81 6.84 5.73
N HIS A 288 -20.54 7.86 5.25
CA HIS A 288 -21.91 7.67 4.79
C HIS A 288 -21.98 6.66 3.62
N GLY A 289 -23.13 6.01 3.45
CA GLY A 289 -23.32 4.99 2.40
C GLY A 289 -22.98 5.47 0.99
N ASP A 290 -23.11 6.76 0.70
CA ASP A 290 -22.76 7.34 -0.59
C ASP A 290 -21.25 7.37 -0.86
N VAL A 291 -20.42 7.53 0.17
CA VAL A 291 -18.95 7.41 0.04
C VAL A 291 -18.59 5.99 -0.41
N LEU A 292 -19.22 4.99 0.21
CA LEU A 292 -19.01 3.58 -0.16
C LEU A 292 -19.46 3.32 -1.61
N LYS A 293 -20.61 3.86 -2.03
CA LYS A 293 -21.07 3.75 -3.43
C LYS A 293 -20.04 4.29 -4.41
N HIS A 294 -19.46 5.46 -4.13
CA HIS A 294 -18.40 6.03 -4.98
C HIS A 294 -17.15 5.16 -4.99
N LEU A 295 -16.74 4.56 -3.86
CA LEU A 295 -15.60 3.64 -3.82
C LEU A 295 -15.84 2.38 -4.67
N TRP A 296 -17.05 1.82 -4.64
CA TRP A 296 -17.43 0.72 -5.54
C TRP A 296 -17.45 1.17 -7.01
N ALA A 297 -17.95 2.37 -7.31
CA ALA A 297 -17.92 2.91 -8.67
C ALA A 297 -16.49 3.15 -9.19
N TYR A 298 -15.55 3.53 -8.32
CA TYR A 298 -14.13 3.60 -8.67
C TYR A 298 -13.56 2.22 -9.00
N LEU A 299 -13.96 1.17 -8.27
CA LEU A 299 -13.58 -0.20 -8.61
C LEU A 299 -14.15 -0.59 -9.98
N ASP A 300 -15.41 -0.27 -10.28
CA ASP A 300 -16.07 -0.62 -11.54
C ASP A 300 -15.44 0.04 -12.77
N GLN A 301 -15.11 1.33 -12.68
CA GLN A 301 -14.75 2.15 -13.83
C GLN A 301 -13.25 2.16 -14.11
N ARG A 302 -12.43 1.75 -13.14
CA ARG A 302 -10.98 1.97 -13.13
C ARG A 302 -10.20 0.75 -12.63
N THR A 303 -10.67 -0.46 -12.95
CA THR A 303 -10.03 -1.72 -12.52
C THR A 303 -8.56 -1.84 -12.92
N ASP A 304 -8.19 -1.25 -14.06
CA ASP A 304 -6.85 -1.21 -14.65
C ASP A 304 -5.99 -0.04 -14.16
N GLN A 305 -6.59 0.96 -13.52
CA GLN A 305 -5.90 2.16 -13.05
C GLN A 305 -5.54 2.06 -11.55
N PRO A 306 -4.51 2.80 -11.09
CA PRO A 306 -4.12 2.80 -9.68
C PRO A 306 -5.26 3.21 -8.74
N GLU A 307 -6.20 4.05 -9.19
CA GLU A 307 -7.36 4.48 -8.40
C GLU A 307 -8.28 3.33 -8.04
N GLY A 308 -8.65 2.46 -9.00
CA GLY A 308 -9.53 1.32 -8.73
C GLY A 308 -8.88 0.30 -7.80
N ARG A 309 -7.56 0.09 -7.95
CA ARG A 309 -6.79 -0.74 -7.01
C ARG A 309 -6.75 -0.15 -5.60
N CYS A 310 -6.54 1.16 -5.47
CA CYS A 310 -6.57 1.85 -4.17
C CYS A 310 -7.97 1.80 -3.55
N ALA A 311 -9.01 1.93 -4.36
CA ALA A 311 -10.40 1.77 -3.91
C ALA A 311 -10.64 0.35 -3.37
N LEU A 312 -10.16 -0.69 -4.05
CA LEU A 312 -10.26 -2.08 -3.59
C LEU A 312 -9.54 -2.30 -2.24
N LYS A 313 -8.31 -1.80 -2.11
CA LYS A 313 -7.55 -1.84 -0.85
C LYS A 313 -8.32 -1.15 0.27
N LEU A 314 -8.83 0.06 -0.01
CA LEU A 314 -9.58 0.85 0.96
C LEU A 314 -10.87 0.16 1.40
N LEU A 315 -11.60 -0.47 0.47
CA LEU A 315 -12.78 -1.29 0.79
C LEU A 315 -12.40 -2.46 1.72
N GLY A 316 -11.26 -3.11 1.48
CA GLY A 316 -10.73 -4.14 2.39
C GLY A 316 -10.42 -3.60 3.79
N MET A 317 -9.77 -2.43 3.88
CA MET A 317 -9.48 -1.75 5.15
C MET A 317 -10.77 -1.39 5.91
N ILE A 318 -11.76 -0.82 5.21
CA ILE A 318 -13.08 -0.50 5.78
C ILE A 318 -13.79 -1.79 6.22
N GLY A 319 -13.71 -2.85 5.43
CA GLY A 319 -14.28 -4.16 5.72
C GLY A 319 -13.78 -4.80 7.01
N ARG A 320 -12.54 -4.48 7.44
CA ARG A 320 -11.99 -4.91 8.72
C ARG A 320 -12.74 -4.33 9.91
N ALA A 321 -13.19 -3.07 9.80
CA ALA A 321 -14.01 -2.41 10.82
C ALA A 321 -15.51 -2.72 10.66
N GLU A 322 -16.02 -2.72 9.43
CA GLU A 322 -17.41 -3.01 9.11
C GLU A 322 -17.56 -4.10 8.03
N ARG A 323 -17.70 -5.35 8.48
CA ARG A 323 -17.80 -6.53 7.60
C ARG A 323 -19.02 -6.53 6.67
N SER A 324 -20.11 -5.83 7.04
CA SER A 324 -21.33 -5.73 6.23
C SER A 324 -21.05 -5.15 4.84
N VAL A 325 -20.06 -4.26 4.73
CA VAL A 325 -19.67 -3.63 3.45
C VAL A 325 -19.19 -4.69 2.45
N ILE A 326 -18.40 -5.67 2.90
CA ILE A 326 -17.91 -6.76 2.05
C ILE A 326 -18.98 -7.83 1.88
N LYS A 327 -19.68 -8.21 2.96
CA LYS A 327 -20.69 -9.27 2.92
C LYS A 327 -21.85 -8.97 1.95
N ALA A 328 -22.25 -7.70 1.84
CA ALA A 328 -23.29 -7.30 0.89
C ALA A 328 -22.84 -7.35 -0.58
N ASN A 329 -21.53 -7.32 -0.85
CA ASN A 329 -20.95 -7.11 -2.18
C ASN A 329 -20.00 -8.25 -2.62
N VAL A 330 -20.18 -9.47 -2.07
CA VAL A 330 -19.32 -10.63 -2.43
C VAL A 330 -19.41 -10.95 -3.92
N ALA A 331 -20.62 -10.96 -4.50
CA ALA A 331 -20.82 -11.22 -5.92
C ALA A 331 -20.10 -10.19 -6.80
N HIS A 332 -20.09 -8.93 -6.38
CA HIS A 332 -19.40 -7.86 -7.08
C HIS A 332 -17.87 -8.00 -7.02
N LEU A 333 -17.32 -8.39 -5.84
CA LEU A 333 -15.90 -8.70 -5.71
C LEU A 333 -15.49 -9.93 -6.52
N LEU A 334 -16.39 -10.91 -6.70
CA LEU A 334 -16.15 -12.05 -7.59
C LEU A 334 -16.06 -11.60 -9.05
N GLU A 335 -17.00 -10.78 -9.50
CA GLU A 335 -17.06 -10.31 -10.89
C GLU A 335 -15.92 -9.34 -11.23
N LYS A 336 -15.69 -8.32 -10.39
CA LYS A 336 -14.73 -7.24 -10.67
C LYS A 336 -13.36 -7.48 -10.04
N GLY A 337 -13.34 -7.90 -8.77
CA GLY A 337 -12.10 -8.10 -8.01
C GLY A 337 -11.34 -9.38 -8.39
N LEU A 338 -12.07 -10.46 -8.71
CA LEU A 338 -11.50 -11.73 -9.15
C LEU A 338 -11.80 -12.05 -10.62
N GLY A 339 -12.30 -11.09 -11.41
CA GLY A 339 -12.67 -11.27 -12.82
C GLY A 339 -11.48 -11.28 -13.79
N GLU A 340 -11.67 -10.74 -15.00
CA GLU A 340 -10.66 -10.73 -16.07
C GLU A 340 -9.38 -9.98 -15.65
N GLN A 341 -9.52 -8.85 -14.94
CA GLN A 341 -8.37 -8.06 -14.50
C GLN A 341 -7.46 -8.84 -13.54
N ALA A 342 -8.05 -9.69 -12.68
CA ALA A 342 -7.30 -10.52 -11.73
C ALA A 342 -6.45 -11.59 -12.44
N GLU A 343 -6.84 -12.03 -13.64
CA GLU A 343 -6.05 -12.96 -14.46
C GLU A 343 -4.82 -12.27 -15.08
N LYS A 344 -4.91 -10.95 -15.31
CA LYS A 344 -3.86 -10.11 -15.88
C LYS A 344 -2.92 -9.52 -14.82
N ASP A 345 -3.42 -9.22 -13.62
CA ASP A 345 -2.64 -8.66 -12.51
C ASP A 345 -2.89 -9.45 -11.22
N PHE A 346 -1.95 -10.33 -10.85
CA PHE A 346 -2.08 -11.12 -9.62
C PHE A 346 -1.96 -10.26 -8.36
N SER A 347 -1.37 -9.07 -8.45
CA SER A 347 -1.27 -8.14 -7.33
C SER A 347 -2.64 -7.50 -7.02
N PHE A 348 -3.46 -7.23 -8.05
CA PHE A 348 -4.86 -6.84 -7.89
C PHE A 348 -5.72 -7.98 -7.32
N ALA A 349 -5.53 -9.20 -7.83
CA ALA A 349 -6.19 -10.39 -7.29
C ALA A 349 -5.88 -10.62 -5.80
N ALA A 350 -4.63 -10.38 -5.38
CA ALA A 350 -4.22 -10.47 -3.98
C ALA A 350 -4.93 -9.43 -3.10
N ASP A 351 -5.13 -8.21 -3.60
CA ASP A 351 -5.88 -7.15 -2.92
C ASP A 351 -7.38 -7.52 -2.79
N ALA A 352 -7.97 -8.14 -3.82
CA ALA A 352 -9.34 -8.65 -3.78
C ALA A 352 -9.49 -9.79 -2.76
N CYS A 353 -8.54 -10.74 -2.74
CA CYS A 353 -8.50 -11.79 -1.73
C CYS A 353 -8.37 -11.23 -0.31
N TYR A 354 -7.57 -10.17 -0.13
CA TYR A 354 -7.48 -9.50 1.17
C TYR A 354 -8.84 -8.92 1.61
N ALA A 355 -9.56 -8.23 0.73
CA ALA A 355 -10.90 -7.72 1.05
C ALA A 355 -11.88 -8.87 1.41
N LEU A 356 -11.87 -9.96 0.63
CA LEU A 356 -12.71 -11.14 0.89
C LEU A 356 -12.36 -11.84 2.21
N SER A 357 -11.10 -11.78 2.65
CA SER A 357 -10.67 -12.40 3.92
C SER A 357 -11.34 -11.76 5.16
N MET A 358 -11.87 -10.54 5.02
CA MET A 358 -12.62 -9.85 6.08
C MET A 358 -13.97 -10.49 6.39
N LEU A 359 -14.48 -11.36 5.50
CA LEU A 359 -15.68 -12.17 5.75
C LEU A 359 -15.46 -13.21 6.87
N GLY A 360 -14.21 -13.59 7.13
CA GLY A 360 -13.85 -14.51 8.20
C GLY A 360 -14.23 -13.98 9.57
N ASN A 361 -15.14 -14.66 10.27
CA ASN A 361 -15.46 -14.31 11.65
C ASN A 361 -14.41 -14.89 12.61
N LYS A 362 -13.66 -14.02 13.29
CA LYS A 362 -13.12 -14.36 14.62
C LYS A 362 -14.26 -14.22 15.62
N VAL A 363 -14.62 -15.32 16.28
CA VAL A 363 -15.63 -15.32 17.35
C VAL A 363 -15.05 -14.54 18.52
N ASP A 364 -15.76 -13.50 18.96
CA ASP A 364 -15.40 -12.80 20.19
C ASP A 364 -15.95 -13.59 21.39
N LEU A 365 -15.07 -14.35 22.04
CA LEU A 365 -15.40 -15.16 23.22
C LEU A 365 -15.79 -14.31 24.46
N LYS A 366 -15.72 -12.97 24.38
CA LYS A 366 -16.22 -12.06 25.43
C LYS A 366 -17.66 -11.60 25.19
N ASN A 367 -18.18 -11.77 23.97
CA ASN A 367 -19.50 -11.30 23.58
C ASN A 367 -20.47 -12.49 23.41
N GLU A 368 -21.47 -12.59 24.28
CA GLU A 368 -22.46 -13.68 24.23
C GLU A 368 -23.18 -13.78 22.88
N ASP A 369 -23.49 -12.66 22.23
CA ASP A 369 -24.14 -12.66 20.92
C ASP A 369 -23.23 -13.19 19.82
N SER A 370 -21.91 -12.97 19.94
CA SER A 370 -20.93 -13.54 19.02
C SER A 370 -20.75 -15.04 19.26
N ILE A 371 -20.84 -15.51 20.49
CA ILE A 371 -20.72 -16.93 20.84
C ILE A 371 -21.91 -17.73 20.29
N ARG A 372 -23.12 -17.18 20.41
CA ARG A 372 -24.37 -17.84 19.97
C ARG A 372 -24.52 -17.92 18.46
N LYS A 373 -23.95 -16.97 17.71
CA LYS A 373 -23.99 -16.98 16.25
C LYS A 373 -22.93 -17.93 15.72
N ASP A 374 -23.32 -18.77 14.78
CA ASP A 374 -22.35 -19.63 14.12
C ASP A 374 -21.35 -18.80 13.29
N PRO A 375 -20.06 -19.22 13.25
CA PRO A 375 -19.07 -18.58 12.41
C PRO A 375 -19.53 -18.51 10.95
N TYR A 376 -19.24 -17.40 10.28
CA TYR A 376 -19.53 -17.28 8.86
C TYR A 376 -18.70 -18.29 8.08
N ARG A 377 -19.39 -19.20 7.38
CA ARG A 377 -18.80 -20.20 6.49
C ARG A 377 -19.63 -20.31 5.21
N LEU A 378 -18.94 -20.65 4.12
CA LEU A 378 -19.51 -20.90 2.81
C LEU A 378 -19.41 -22.39 2.48
N PRO A 379 -20.43 -22.93 1.80
CA PRO A 379 -20.44 -24.32 1.39
C PRO A 379 -19.34 -24.59 0.36
N LYS A 380 -18.88 -25.85 0.28
CA LYS A 380 -17.83 -26.28 -0.64
C LYS A 380 -18.09 -25.96 -2.13
N ASP A 381 -19.36 -25.85 -2.51
CA ASP A 381 -19.81 -25.65 -3.89
C ASP A 381 -20.05 -24.16 -4.22
N ASP A 382 -19.60 -23.25 -3.35
CA ASP A 382 -19.70 -21.80 -3.59
C ASP A 382 -18.83 -21.38 -4.79
N PRO A 383 -19.35 -20.55 -5.73
CA PRO A 383 -18.63 -20.12 -6.93
C PRO A 383 -17.31 -19.39 -6.62
N LEU A 384 -17.15 -18.81 -5.42
CA LEU A 384 -15.90 -18.22 -4.98
C LEU A 384 -14.74 -19.22 -5.01
N PHE A 385 -14.96 -20.44 -4.53
CA PHE A 385 -13.90 -21.44 -4.46
C PHE A 385 -13.55 -21.96 -5.86
N GLU A 386 -14.54 -22.16 -6.72
CA GLU A 386 -14.26 -22.51 -8.11
C GLU A 386 -13.46 -21.42 -8.82
N ARG A 387 -13.82 -20.14 -8.61
CA ARG A 387 -13.11 -19.01 -9.20
C ARG A 387 -11.67 -18.89 -8.69
N LEU A 388 -11.46 -19.00 -7.37
CA LEU A 388 -10.11 -18.99 -6.78
C LEU A 388 -9.26 -20.16 -7.30
N PHE A 389 -9.85 -21.35 -7.42
CA PHE A 389 -9.15 -22.51 -7.98
C PHE A 389 -8.73 -22.26 -9.43
N HIS A 390 -9.64 -21.76 -10.27
CA HIS A 390 -9.37 -21.43 -11.66
C HIS A 390 -8.23 -20.41 -11.77
N LEU A 391 -8.28 -19.32 -11.00
CA LEU A 391 -7.27 -18.26 -11.02
C LEU A 391 -5.89 -18.78 -10.60
N LEU A 392 -5.81 -19.51 -9.48
CA LEU A 392 -4.54 -20.03 -8.96
C LEU A 392 -3.94 -21.11 -9.86
N SER A 393 -4.78 -22.04 -10.33
CA SER A 393 -4.34 -23.13 -11.19
C SER A 393 -3.90 -22.58 -12.55
N ASN A 394 -4.71 -21.78 -13.23
CA ASN A 394 -4.37 -21.26 -14.57
C ASN A 394 -3.23 -20.25 -14.51
N GLY A 395 -3.15 -19.45 -13.45
CA GLY A 395 -2.04 -18.53 -13.22
C GLY A 395 -0.71 -19.22 -12.86
N PHE A 396 -0.72 -20.51 -12.49
CA PHE A 396 0.47 -21.22 -12.03
C PHE A 396 1.61 -21.25 -13.06
N ASN A 397 1.29 -21.35 -14.35
CA ASN A 397 2.30 -21.36 -15.42
C ASN A 397 2.67 -19.96 -15.93
N ARG A 398 2.03 -18.89 -15.42
CA ARG A 398 2.37 -17.52 -15.78
C ARG A 398 3.55 -17.06 -14.93
N LEU A 399 4.74 -17.49 -15.33
CA LEU A 399 6.00 -17.32 -14.58
C LEU A 399 6.60 -15.90 -14.68
N GLU A 400 6.03 -15.05 -15.53
CA GLU A 400 6.40 -13.64 -15.69
C GLU A 400 5.94 -12.77 -14.53
N ASP A 401 4.81 -13.12 -13.89
CA ASP A 401 4.26 -12.38 -12.76
C ASP A 401 4.73 -12.99 -11.43
N ASP A 402 5.63 -12.28 -10.74
CA ASP A 402 6.16 -12.70 -9.44
C ASP A 402 5.12 -12.64 -8.30
N HIS A 403 3.94 -12.04 -8.53
CA HIS A 403 2.88 -11.91 -7.54
C HIS A 403 1.99 -13.15 -7.40
N TRP A 404 2.22 -14.22 -8.18
CA TRP A 404 1.46 -15.47 -8.00
C TRP A 404 1.56 -16.01 -6.58
N THR A 405 2.76 -16.01 -5.98
CA THR A 405 2.95 -16.53 -4.61
C THR A 405 2.22 -15.66 -3.58
N PRO A 406 2.37 -14.32 -3.55
CA PRO A 406 1.55 -13.45 -2.71
C PRO A 406 0.04 -13.64 -2.91
N MET A 407 -0.44 -13.76 -4.15
CA MET A 407 -1.84 -14.03 -4.46
C MET A 407 -2.29 -15.37 -3.89
N MET A 408 -1.52 -16.44 -4.09
CA MET A 408 -1.76 -17.77 -3.54
C MET A 408 -1.87 -17.73 -2.02
N GLU A 409 -0.96 -17.01 -1.35
CA GLU A 409 -0.99 -16.89 0.10
C GLU A 409 -2.26 -16.19 0.59
N ARG A 410 -2.68 -15.10 -0.07
CA ARG A 410 -3.90 -14.37 0.26
C ARG A 410 -5.16 -15.17 -0.04
N ALA A 411 -5.21 -15.87 -1.17
CA ALA A 411 -6.34 -16.71 -1.55
C ALA A 411 -6.53 -17.88 -0.57
N LEU A 412 -5.45 -18.55 -0.17
CA LEU A 412 -5.54 -19.60 0.85
C LEU A 412 -5.98 -19.03 2.21
N ASN A 413 -5.60 -17.81 2.57
CA ASN A 413 -6.13 -17.20 3.80
C ASN A 413 -7.66 -17.07 3.73
N VAL A 414 -8.21 -16.61 2.59
CA VAL A 414 -9.66 -16.54 2.38
C VAL A 414 -10.29 -17.92 2.59
N VAL A 415 -9.80 -18.93 1.88
CA VAL A 415 -10.31 -20.31 1.94
C VAL A 415 -10.31 -20.83 3.38
N PHE A 416 -9.20 -20.72 4.11
CA PHE A 416 -9.10 -21.19 5.49
C PHE A 416 -9.96 -20.40 6.48
N PHE A 417 -10.35 -19.15 6.14
CA PHE A 417 -11.23 -18.35 7.00
C PHE A 417 -12.71 -18.59 6.76
N ILE A 418 -13.13 -18.96 5.55
CA ILE A 418 -14.56 -19.03 5.19
C ILE A 418 -15.03 -20.38 4.66
N ALA A 419 -14.15 -21.30 4.23
CA ALA A 419 -14.58 -22.59 3.72
C ALA A 419 -14.90 -23.58 4.85
N ASP A 420 -15.89 -24.45 4.62
CA ASP A 420 -16.16 -25.60 5.48
C ASP A 420 -15.07 -26.69 5.38
N GLN A 421 -14.45 -26.85 4.20
CA GLN A 421 -13.45 -27.88 3.90
C GLN A 421 -12.21 -27.28 3.21
N PRO A 422 -11.43 -26.45 3.93
CA PRO A 422 -10.24 -25.78 3.36
C PRO A 422 -9.12 -26.76 3.00
N ASP A 423 -9.05 -27.89 3.69
CA ASP A 423 -8.13 -29.00 3.47
C ASP A 423 -8.25 -29.58 2.06
N LYS A 424 -9.47 -29.87 1.62
CA LYS A 424 -9.75 -30.44 0.29
C LYS A 424 -9.44 -29.47 -0.83
N PHE A 425 -9.73 -28.19 -0.63
CA PHE A 425 -9.36 -27.15 -1.58
C PHE A 425 -7.84 -27.07 -1.73
N GLY A 426 -7.11 -26.98 -0.62
CA GLY A 426 -5.65 -26.94 -0.61
C GLY A 426 -5.05 -28.17 -1.27
N ALA A 427 -5.64 -29.35 -1.03
CA ALA A 427 -5.19 -30.59 -1.63
C ALA A 427 -5.36 -30.63 -3.15
N LYS A 428 -6.56 -30.29 -3.63
CA LYS A 428 -6.86 -30.19 -5.06
C LYS A 428 -5.92 -29.21 -5.76
N LEU A 429 -5.65 -28.07 -5.15
CA LEU A 429 -4.76 -27.05 -5.70
C LEU A 429 -3.31 -27.56 -5.79
N LEU A 430 -2.79 -28.15 -4.71
CA LEU A 430 -1.42 -28.66 -4.69
C LEU A 430 -1.21 -29.78 -5.72
N ILE A 431 -2.16 -30.71 -5.84
CA ILE A 431 -2.12 -31.76 -6.87
C ILE A 431 -2.05 -31.13 -8.26
N SER A 432 -2.93 -30.18 -8.57
CA SER A 432 -2.94 -29.50 -9.87
C SER A 432 -1.63 -28.75 -10.19
N CYS A 433 -1.04 -28.07 -9.19
CA CYS A 433 0.25 -27.39 -9.35
C CYS A 433 1.42 -28.37 -9.54
N VAL A 434 1.40 -29.52 -8.85
CA VAL A 434 2.40 -30.57 -9.02
C VAL A 434 2.29 -31.21 -10.40
N GLU A 435 1.08 -31.56 -10.85
CA GLU A 435 0.84 -32.09 -12.21
C GLU A 435 1.35 -31.13 -13.30
N LYS A 436 1.09 -29.82 -13.14
CA LYS A 436 1.60 -28.78 -14.05
C LYS A 436 3.12 -28.69 -14.02
N THR A 437 3.73 -28.83 -12.83
CA THR A 437 5.19 -28.86 -12.69
C THR A 437 5.78 -30.08 -13.39
N ILE A 438 5.18 -31.26 -13.20
CA ILE A 438 5.58 -32.51 -13.87
C ILE A 438 5.49 -32.35 -15.40
N ALA A 439 4.38 -31.80 -15.90
CA ALA A 439 4.22 -31.53 -17.33
C ALA A 439 5.35 -30.65 -17.89
N VAL A 440 5.70 -29.56 -17.19
CA VAL A 440 6.85 -28.71 -17.56
C VAL A 440 8.15 -29.50 -17.54
N LEU A 441 8.43 -30.27 -16.46
CA LEU A 441 9.64 -31.08 -16.32
C LEU A 441 9.78 -32.14 -17.42
N SER A 442 8.67 -32.73 -17.86
CA SER A 442 8.64 -33.74 -18.91
C SER A 442 8.87 -33.15 -20.32
N ALA A 443 8.32 -31.96 -20.60
CA ALA A 443 8.46 -31.28 -21.89
C ALA A 443 9.91 -30.78 -22.14
N SER A 444 10.62 -30.43 -21.07
CA SER A 444 12.03 -30.00 -21.06
C SER A 444 13.04 -31.04 -21.59
N THR A 445 12.63 -32.28 -21.86
CA THR A 445 13.52 -33.36 -22.32
C THR A 445 13.81 -33.37 -23.83
N SER A 446 13.11 -32.55 -24.63
CA SER A 446 13.38 -32.36 -26.06
C SER A 446 14.20 -31.08 -26.32
N ASN A 447 15.40 -31.22 -26.92
CA ASN A 447 16.40 -30.17 -27.17
C ASN A 447 15.86 -28.84 -27.79
N ALA A 448 16.00 -27.72 -27.07
CA ALA A 448 16.59 -26.43 -27.50
C ALA A 448 16.44 -25.41 -26.34
N GLU A 449 17.50 -24.62 -26.03
CA GLU A 449 17.57 -23.59 -24.96
C GLU A 449 17.61 -24.06 -23.49
N LYS A 450 18.72 -24.70 -23.08
CA LYS A 450 18.93 -25.22 -21.72
C LYS A 450 18.77 -24.21 -20.57
N ASP A 451 19.09 -22.92 -20.77
CA ASP A 451 19.09 -21.94 -19.65
C ASP A 451 17.70 -21.35 -19.34
N VAL A 452 16.88 -21.12 -20.36
CA VAL A 452 15.48 -20.64 -20.21
C VAL A 452 14.60 -21.74 -19.62
N ASP A 453 14.85 -22.98 -20.06
CA ASP A 453 14.14 -24.17 -19.60
C ASP A 453 14.45 -24.48 -18.12
N LEU A 454 15.71 -24.35 -17.67
CA LEU A 454 16.08 -24.51 -16.25
C LEU A 454 15.45 -23.45 -15.35
N LYS A 455 15.41 -22.18 -15.76
CA LYS A 455 14.77 -21.09 -15.00
C LYS A 455 13.27 -21.29 -14.86
N THR A 456 12.62 -21.78 -15.92
CA THR A 456 11.18 -22.10 -15.95
C THR A 456 10.87 -23.22 -14.95
N ARG A 457 11.65 -24.31 -14.99
CA ARG A 457 11.52 -25.43 -14.06
C ARG A 457 11.70 -25.00 -12.60
N ASP A 458 12.74 -24.23 -12.33
CA ASP A 458 13.04 -23.74 -10.97
C ASP A 458 11.92 -22.85 -10.43
N LYS A 459 11.35 -21.96 -11.25
CA LYS A 459 10.21 -21.14 -10.84
C LYS A 459 8.97 -21.97 -10.50
N CYS A 460 8.65 -23.02 -11.27
CA CYS A 460 7.55 -23.93 -10.94
C CYS A 460 7.79 -24.66 -9.62
N ILE A 461 9.00 -25.18 -9.40
CA ILE A 461 9.38 -25.87 -8.16
C ILE A 461 9.29 -24.91 -6.96
N VAL A 462 9.78 -23.67 -7.10
CA VAL A 462 9.67 -22.63 -6.07
C VAL A 462 8.21 -22.37 -5.71
N ARG A 463 7.31 -22.26 -6.69
CA ARG A 463 5.87 -22.07 -6.46
C ARG A 463 5.23 -23.25 -5.72
N VAL A 464 5.58 -24.49 -6.08
CA VAL A 464 5.12 -25.70 -5.36
C VAL A 464 5.59 -25.73 -3.92
N PHE A 465 6.87 -25.45 -3.65
CA PHE A 465 7.38 -25.41 -2.28
C PHE A 465 6.78 -24.26 -1.46
N ALA A 466 6.58 -23.09 -2.06
CA ALA A 466 5.87 -22.00 -1.42
C ALA A 466 4.44 -22.41 -1.03
N LEU A 467 3.73 -23.10 -1.92
CA LEU A 467 2.37 -23.62 -1.67
C LEU A 467 2.36 -24.67 -0.56
N ILE A 468 3.27 -25.66 -0.57
CA ILE A 468 3.39 -26.67 0.50
C ILE A 468 3.63 -26.01 1.85
N GLY A 469 4.61 -25.09 1.91
CA GLY A 469 4.94 -24.37 3.14
C GLY A 469 3.76 -23.54 3.64
N HIS A 470 3.05 -22.82 2.76
CA HIS A 470 1.90 -22.01 3.16
C HIS A 470 0.71 -22.87 3.60
N LEU A 471 0.43 -24.00 2.94
CA LEU A 471 -0.60 -24.95 3.37
C LEU A 471 -0.30 -25.50 4.76
N ALA A 472 0.96 -25.88 5.03
CA ALA A 472 1.38 -26.30 6.37
C ALA A 472 1.09 -25.21 7.41
N LEU A 473 1.55 -23.98 7.17
CA LEU A 473 1.30 -22.86 8.08
C LEU A 473 -0.19 -22.56 8.29
N ARG A 474 -1.01 -22.65 7.23
CA ARG A 474 -2.45 -22.43 7.33
C ARG A 474 -3.15 -23.53 8.11
N MET A 475 -2.74 -24.79 7.95
CA MET A 475 -3.24 -25.91 8.75
C MET A 475 -2.93 -25.74 10.22
N LEU A 476 -1.69 -25.35 10.56
CA LEU A 476 -1.28 -25.03 11.93
C LEU A 476 -2.21 -23.97 12.54
N ILE A 477 -2.32 -22.81 11.87
CA ILE A 477 -3.16 -21.69 12.33
C ILE A 477 -4.63 -22.11 12.44
N TYR A 478 -5.14 -22.92 11.52
CA TYR A 478 -6.52 -23.37 11.53
C TYR A 478 -6.80 -24.30 12.72
N VAL A 479 -5.92 -25.26 12.99
CA VAL A 479 -6.09 -26.18 14.12
C VAL A 479 -5.87 -25.45 15.45
N ASP A 480 -4.84 -24.60 15.56
CA ASP A 480 -4.53 -23.89 16.81
C ASP A 480 -5.55 -22.79 17.14
N ILE A 481 -6.04 -22.04 16.14
CA ILE A 481 -6.90 -20.88 16.38
C ILE A 481 -8.37 -21.22 16.12
N ALA A 482 -8.70 -21.77 14.95
CA ALA A 482 -10.09 -21.95 14.56
C ALA A 482 -10.71 -23.16 15.27
N TYR A 483 -10.01 -24.30 15.32
CA TYR A 483 -10.50 -25.48 16.03
C TYR A 483 -10.52 -25.25 17.55
N CYS A 484 -9.42 -24.85 18.19
CA CYS A 484 -9.43 -24.58 19.64
C CYS A 484 -10.41 -23.46 20.01
N GLY A 485 -10.52 -22.40 19.19
CA GLY A 485 -11.50 -21.34 19.41
C GLY A 485 -12.95 -21.83 19.32
N GLU A 486 -13.25 -22.74 18.40
CA GLU A 486 -14.58 -23.36 18.27
C GLU A 486 -14.88 -24.32 19.42
N MET A 487 -13.88 -25.06 19.91
CA MET A 487 -14.02 -25.90 21.10
C MET A 487 -14.37 -25.06 22.32
N LYS A 488 -13.61 -23.98 22.58
CA LYS A 488 -13.92 -23.01 23.65
C LYS A 488 -15.31 -22.39 23.50
N ARG A 489 -15.73 -22.03 22.29
CA ARG A 489 -17.08 -21.52 22.03
C ARG A 489 -18.15 -22.54 22.42
N ARG A 490 -17.99 -23.80 22.03
CA ARG A 490 -18.94 -24.89 22.34
C ARG A 490 -19.02 -25.20 23.83
N GLU A 491 -17.88 -25.13 24.53
CA GLU A 491 -17.85 -25.26 25.98
C GLU A 491 -18.61 -24.13 26.67
N GLN A 492 -18.39 -22.88 26.26
CA GLN A 492 -19.12 -21.72 26.78
C GLN A 492 -20.63 -21.84 26.53
N ILE A 493 -21.05 -22.27 25.33
CA ILE A 493 -22.48 -22.54 25.03
C ILE A 493 -23.02 -23.62 25.97
N THR A 494 -22.28 -24.71 26.18
CA THR A 494 -22.68 -25.80 27.08
C THR A 494 -22.78 -25.32 28.53
N ALA A 495 -21.85 -24.49 28.98
CA ALA A 495 -21.89 -23.87 30.31
C ALA A 495 -23.10 -22.93 30.48
N MET A 496 -23.40 -22.11 29.46
CA MET A 496 -24.57 -21.25 29.41
C MET A 496 -25.87 -22.07 29.52
N LEU A 497 -25.98 -23.18 28.78
CA LEU A 497 -27.13 -24.10 28.81
C LEU A 497 -27.27 -24.88 30.13
N ARG A 498 -26.16 -25.16 30.83
CA ARG A 498 -26.17 -25.83 32.15
C ARG A 498 -26.58 -24.90 33.29
N SER A 499 -26.20 -23.62 33.24
CA SER A 499 -26.50 -22.62 34.28
C SER A 499 -27.99 -22.39 34.64
N PRO A 500 -28.99 -22.42 33.73
CA PRO A 500 -30.41 -22.24 34.08
C PRO A 500 -30.97 -23.37 34.95
N SER A 501 -30.37 -24.56 34.93
CA SER A 501 -30.80 -25.72 35.72
C SER A 501 -30.38 -25.64 37.20
N ARG A 502 -29.27 -24.96 37.53
CA ARG A 502 -28.81 -24.76 38.92
C ARG A 502 -29.63 -23.70 39.67
N LYS A 503 -30.10 -22.65 38.99
CA LYS A 503 -31.00 -21.65 39.60
C LYS A 503 -32.35 -22.25 40.01
N LYS A 504 -32.91 -23.19 39.22
CA LYS A 504 -34.14 -23.92 39.58
C LYS A 504 -33.96 -24.87 40.78
N ARG A 505 -32.79 -25.53 40.92
CA ARG A 505 -32.50 -26.42 42.09
C ARG A 505 -32.27 -25.65 43.40
N ARG A 506 -31.68 -24.45 43.36
CA ARG A 506 -31.54 -23.58 44.56
C ARG A 506 -32.88 -23.03 45.06
N THR A 507 -33.81 -22.68 44.18
CA THR A 507 -35.15 -22.21 44.60
C THR A 507 -36.02 -23.30 45.24
N THR A 508 -35.81 -24.58 44.90
CA THR A 508 -36.50 -25.71 45.53
C THR A 508 -35.87 -26.17 46.84
N ALA A 509 -34.57 -25.93 47.06
CA ALA A 509 -33.88 -26.27 48.32
C ALA A 509 -34.18 -25.23 49.42
N ILE A 510 -34.18 -23.93 49.08
CA ILE A 510 -34.43 -22.84 50.05
C ILE A 510 -35.89 -22.85 50.58
N LYS A 511 -36.84 -23.47 49.85
CA LYS A 511 -38.23 -23.65 50.31
C LYS A 511 -38.44 -24.82 51.28
N ARG A 512 -37.44 -25.69 51.50
CA ARG A 512 -37.58 -26.83 52.44
C ARG A 512 -36.97 -26.56 53.82
N GLU A 513 -36.07 -25.58 53.96
CA GLU A 513 -35.46 -25.23 55.25
C GLU A 513 -36.20 -24.11 56.01
N SER A 514 -37.23 -23.49 55.43
CA SER A 514 -37.99 -22.40 56.05
C SER A 514 -39.20 -22.85 56.89
N GLN A 515 -39.34 -24.15 57.20
CA GLN A 515 -40.46 -24.69 58.00
C GLN A 515 -40.10 -25.28 59.37
N GLN A 516 -38.87 -25.06 59.87
CA GLN A 516 -38.55 -25.33 61.28
C GLN A 516 -37.83 -24.13 61.90
N ILE A 517 -38.63 -23.15 62.33
CA ILE A 517 -38.23 -22.18 63.35
C ILE A 517 -39.05 -22.50 64.60
N SER A 518 -38.38 -22.81 65.71
CA SER A 518 -38.94 -22.47 67.02
C SER A 518 -37.87 -22.33 68.11
N ARG A 519 -37.80 -21.10 68.64
CA ARG A 519 -37.44 -20.65 70.00
C ARG A 519 -36.02 -20.11 70.28
N SER A 520 -35.88 -18.79 70.03
CA SER A 520 -35.56 -17.67 70.97
C SER A 520 -34.27 -17.70 71.84
N PRO A 521 -33.84 -16.57 72.45
CA PRO A 521 -32.99 -15.56 71.80
C PRO A 521 -31.76 -15.10 72.65
N ALA A 522 -30.96 -14.22 72.06
CA ALA A 522 -29.99 -13.28 72.67
C ALA A 522 -28.59 -13.80 73.08
N SER A 523 -27.58 -13.46 72.28
CA SER A 523 -26.52 -12.51 72.68
C SER A 523 -25.50 -12.34 71.55
N ASP A 524 -25.18 -11.07 71.30
CA ASP A 524 -24.19 -10.54 70.39
C ASP A 524 -22.75 -10.90 70.84
N HIS A 525 -21.95 -11.55 69.98
CA HIS A 525 -20.50 -11.33 69.78
C HIS A 525 -19.86 -12.42 68.88
N GLY A 526 -19.29 -11.96 67.75
CA GLY A 526 -18.01 -12.41 67.19
C GLY A 526 -17.83 -13.86 66.72
N SER A 527 -17.94 -14.09 65.40
CA SER A 527 -16.87 -14.71 64.58
C SER A 527 -17.39 -14.97 63.17
N VAL A 528 -16.77 -14.32 62.19
CA VAL A 528 -16.86 -14.69 60.77
C VAL A 528 -16.11 -16.01 60.64
N ILE A 529 -16.84 -17.13 60.68
CA ILE A 529 -16.31 -18.41 60.22
C ILE A 529 -16.50 -18.44 58.71
N GLU A 530 -15.45 -18.00 58.04
CA GLU A 530 -15.14 -18.32 56.65
C GLU A 530 -14.95 -19.85 56.57
N LEU A 531 -16.00 -20.58 56.17
CA LEU A 531 -15.87 -21.99 55.78
C LEU A 531 -15.44 -22.01 54.31
N CYS A 532 -14.12 -21.88 54.16
CA CYS A 532 -13.25 -22.60 53.24
C CYS A 532 -13.90 -23.22 52.00
N ASP A 533 -13.57 -22.64 50.84
CA ASP A 533 -13.49 -23.33 49.55
C ASP A 533 -12.58 -24.57 49.69
N ASP A 534 -13.16 -25.71 50.05
CA ASP A 534 -12.57 -27.03 49.80
C ASP A 534 -13.02 -27.50 48.42
N ASP A 535 -12.36 -26.99 47.39
CA ASP A 535 -12.20 -27.70 46.11
C ASP A 535 -10.72 -27.60 45.69
N MET A 536 -9.83 -27.93 46.64
CA MET A 536 -8.44 -28.27 46.36
C MET A 536 -8.36 -29.77 46.05
N GLY A 537 -8.12 -30.12 44.78
CA GLY A 537 -7.51 -31.42 44.47
C GLY A 537 -7.99 -32.16 43.24
N LEU A 538 -7.86 -31.57 42.05
CA LEU A 538 -7.59 -32.33 40.83
C LEU A 538 -6.59 -31.51 39.99
N ALA A 539 -5.30 -31.77 40.19
CA ALA A 539 -4.26 -31.40 39.24
C ALA A 539 -4.39 -32.28 37.98
N GLY A 540 -5.51 -32.12 37.28
CA GLY A 540 -5.66 -32.54 35.89
C GLY A 540 -5.26 -31.38 34.98
N ALA A 541 -4.78 -31.69 33.78
CA ALA A 541 -4.57 -30.69 32.74
C ALA A 541 -5.84 -29.83 32.58
N SER A 542 -5.70 -28.51 32.43
CA SER A 542 -6.85 -27.64 32.20
C SER A 542 -7.56 -28.07 30.90
N ALA A 543 -8.86 -27.80 30.75
CA ALA A 543 -9.56 -28.10 29.50
C ALA A 543 -8.86 -27.49 28.27
N GLU A 544 -8.23 -26.32 28.46
CA GLU A 544 -7.41 -25.66 27.44
C GLU A 544 -6.15 -26.46 27.07
N ASP A 545 -5.49 -27.08 28.05
CA ASP A 545 -4.32 -27.93 27.82
C ASP A 545 -4.70 -29.20 27.03
N ILE A 546 -5.88 -29.78 27.32
CA ILE A 546 -6.40 -30.95 26.61
C ILE A 546 -6.71 -30.61 25.16
N ASP A 547 -7.34 -29.45 24.91
CA ASP A 547 -7.61 -28.96 23.55
C ASP A 547 -6.31 -28.72 22.78
N GLN A 548 -5.30 -28.16 23.42
CA GLN A 548 -3.99 -27.91 22.81
C GLN A 548 -3.22 -29.22 22.52
N GLU A 549 -3.30 -30.22 23.42
CA GLU A 549 -2.74 -31.55 23.17
C GLU A 549 -3.46 -32.26 22.02
N ASN A 550 -4.79 -32.12 21.94
CA ASN A 550 -5.57 -32.64 20.82
C ASN A 550 -5.22 -31.95 19.49
N ALA A 551 -5.04 -30.63 19.50
CA ALA A 551 -4.57 -29.86 18.34
C ALA A 551 -3.22 -30.38 17.85
N ALA A 552 -2.24 -30.54 18.75
CA ALA A 552 -0.93 -31.11 18.43
C ALA A 552 -1.05 -32.54 17.88
N ARG A 553 -1.95 -33.36 18.45
CA ARG A 553 -2.21 -34.73 17.97
C ARG A 553 -2.81 -34.76 16.56
N ILE A 554 -3.74 -33.85 16.24
CA ILE A 554 -4.34 -33.72 14.91
C ILE A 554 -3.25 -33.34 13.90
N LEU A 555 -2.39 -32.37 14.23
CA LEU A 555 -1.32 -31.96 13.33
C LEU A 555 -0.30 -33.09 13.07
N ASP A 556 0.13 -33.80 14.11
CA ASP A 556 1.11 -34.90 13.99
C ASP A 556 0.53 -36.12 13.26
N LYS A 557 -0.69 -36.54 13.59
CA LYS A 557 -1.26 -37.83 13.14
C LYS A 557 -2.25 -37.74 11.99
N GLU A 558 -2.88 -36.59 11.77
CA GLU A 558 -3.94 -36.44 10.76
C GLU A 558 -3.52 -35.47 9.65
N VAL A 559 -2.64 -34.49 9.92
CA VAL A 559 -2.17 -33.56 8.87
C VAL A 559 -0.83 -34.01 8.27
N LEU A 560 0.12 -34.43 9.10
CA LEU A 560 1.47 -34.83 8.67
C LEU A 560 1.65 -36.35 8.50
N SER A 561 0.57 -37.13 8.54
CA SER A 561 0.68 -38.58 8.36
C SER A 561 1.17 -38.96 6.96
N ASP A 562 1.83 -40.11 6.85
CA ASP A 562 2.40 -40.61 5.58
C ASP A 562 1.33 -40.85 4.50
N SER A 563 0.08 -41.06 4.89
CA SER A 563 -1.06 -41.21 3.96
C SER A 563 -1.55 -39.88 3.39
N GLU A 564 -1.34 -38.79 4.14
CA GLU A 564 -1.90 -37.48 3.88
C GLU A 564 -0.98 -36.63 3.01
N LEU A 565 -1.55 -35.61 2.36
CA LEU A 565 -0.88 -34.90 1.28
C LEU A 565 0.42 -34.21 1.73
N LEU A 566 0.40 -33.54 2.89
CA LEU A 566 1.60 -32.87 3.41
C LEU A 566 2.67 -33.87 3.87
N GLY A 567 2.26 -35.01 4.42
CA GLY A 567 3.19 -36.12 4.73
C GLY A 567 3.84 -36.70 3.47
N LYS A 568 3.10 -36.85 2.37
CA LYS A 568 3.63 -37.27 1.06
C LYS A 568 4.53 -36.22 0.41
N ALA A 569 4.27 -34.93 0.65
CA ALA A 569 5.07 -33.84 0.09
C ALA A 569 6.38 -33.59 0.87
N ALA A 570 6.42 -33.88 2.16
CA ALA A 570 7.60 -33.63 3.01
C ALA A 570 8.89 -34.34 2.52
N PRO A 571 8.88 -35.61 2.06
CA PRO A 571 10.04 -36.25 1.45
C PRO A 571 10.61 -35.51 0.24
N LEU A 572 9.77 -34.86 -0.58
CA LEU A 572 10.22 -34.09 -1.75
C LEU A 572 11.05 -32.87 -1.33
N VAL A 573 10.58 -32.16 -0.31
CA VAL A 573 11.29 -31.00 0.26
C VAL A 573 12.65 -31.44 0.83
N LEU A 574 12.66 -32.54 1.60
CA LEU A 574 13.87 -33.10 2.18
C LEU A 574 14.86 -33.57 1.10
N TYR A 575 14.37 -34.21 0.04
CA TYR A 575 15.19 -34.68 -1.08
C TYR A 575 15.94 -33.55 -1.76
N VAL A 576 15.29 -32.41 -2.02
CA VAL A 576 15.94 -31.24 -2.63
C VAL A 576 17.04 -30.69 -1.72
N LEU A 577 16.77 -30.55 -0.42
CA LEU A 577 17.71 -29.97 0.54
C LEU A 577 18.95 -30.84 0.79
N GLN A 578 18.83 -32.17 0.78
CA GLN A 578 20.00 -33.06 0.95
C GLN A 578 20.98 -33.02 -0.22
N ARG A 579 20.48 -32.61 -1.39
CA ARG A 579 21.24 -32.55 -2.63
C ARG A 579 21.87 -31.17 -2.86
N GLU A 580 21.84 -30.28 -1.87
CA GLU A 580 22.51 -28.98 -1.88
C GLU A 580 23.98 -29.11 -2.32
N ARG A 581 24.72 -30.08 -1.78
CA ARG A 581 26.14 -30.33 -2.12
C ARG A 581 26.39 -30.75 -3.57
N MET A 582 25.35 -31.12 -4.31
CA MET A 582 25.48 -31.53 -5.71
C MET A 582 25.25 -30.38 -6.71
N ASN A 583 24.99 -29.15 -6.25
CA ASN A 583 24.71 -27.96 -7.09
C ASN A 583 23.67 -28.22 -8.21
N LYS A 584 22.71 -29.13 -7.96
CA LYS A 584 21.69 -29.53 -8.94
C LYS A 584 20.47 -28.60 -8.98
N PHE A 585 20.28 -27.77 -7.96
CA PHE A 585 19.13 -26.88 -7.80
C PHE A 585 19.61 -25.44 -7.62
N SER A 586 18.86 -24.47 -8.12
CA SER A 586 19.21 -23.07 -7.90
C SER A 586 19.05 -22.65 -6.43
N PRO A 587 19.75 -21.56 -6.02
CA PRO A 587 19.58 -21.00 -4.68
C PRO A 587 18.14 -20.63 -4.35
N ALA A 588 17.34 -20.23 -5.34
CA ALA A 588 15.93 -19.89 -5.16
C ALA A 588 15.09 -21.12 -4.76
N VAL A 589 15.31 -22.26 -5.43
CA VAL A 589 14.65 -23.54 -5.10
C VAL A 589 15.05 -24.01 -3.70
N LEU A 590 16.34 -23.95 -3.35
CA LEU A 590 16.83 -24.31 -2.02
C LEU A 590 16.25 -23.42 -0.93
N THR A 591 16.14 -22.11 -1.18
CA THR A 591 15.53 -21.14 -0.25
C THR A 591 14.05 -21.45 -0.04
N ALA A 592 13.29 -21.70 -1.11
CA ALA A 592 11.88 -22.07 -1.03
C ALA A 592 11.67 -23.40 -0.30
N ALA A 593 12.50 -24.41 -0.58
CA ALA A 593 12.47 -25.70 0.10
C ALA A 593 12.80 -25.57 1.59
N SER A 594 13.80 -24.75 1.95
CA SER A 594 14.17 -24.49 3.35
C SER A 594 13.02 -23.82 4.11
N LEU A 595 12.37 -22.83 3.49
CA LEU A 595 11.19 -22.17 4.06
C LEU A 595 9.98 -23.12 4.18
N ALA A 596 9.78 -24.00 3.20
CA ALA A 596 8.73 -25.01 3.27
C ALA A 596 8.98 -26.01 4.40
N LEU A 597 10.23 -26.48 4.54
CA LEU A 597 10.63 -27.39 5.60
C LEU A 597 10.44 -26.76 6.98
N SER A 598 10.87 -25.50 7.16
CA SER A 598 10.71 -24.82 8.46
C SER A 598 9.24 -24.69 8.85
N LYS A 599 8.34 -24.40 7.91
CA LYS A 599 6.89 -24.36 8.14
C LYS A 599 6.31 -25.76 8.43
N LEU A 600 6.79 -26.81 7.77
CA LEU A 600 6.38 -28.20 8.05
C LEU A 600 6.84 -28.67 9.44
N MET A 601 8.03 -28.27 9.88
CA MET A 601 8.55 -28.59 11.22
C MET A 601 7.71 -28.00 12.36
N LEU A 602 6.93 -26.94 12.10
CA LEU A 602 6.01 -26.37 13.09
C LEU A 602 4.79 -27.26 13.36
N LEU A 603 4.47 -28.21 12.46
CA LEU A 603 3.30 -29.09 12.61
C LEU A 603 3.52 -30.21 13.63
N SER A 604 4.77 -30.63 13.82
CA SER A 604 5.11 -31.73 14.72
C SER A 604 6.52 -31.56 15.26
N GLU A 605 6.62 -31.46 16.59
CA GLU A 605 7.90 -31.48 17.29
C GLU A 605 8.70 -32.75 16.98
N ARG A 606 8.02 -33.89 16.84
CA ARG A 606 8.67 -35.17 16.49
C ARG A 606 9.27 -35.11 15.11
N PHE A 607 8.54 -34.60 14.13
CA PHE A 607 9.07 -34.41 12.79
C PHE A 607 10.25 -33.44 12.80
N GLY A 608 10.16 -32.32 13.54
CA GLY A 608 11.25 -31.37 13.71
C GLY A 608 12.51 -32.00 14.34
N VAL A 609 12.34 -32.79 15.40
CA VAL A 609 13.43 -33.55 16.04
C VAL A 609 14.01 -34.61 15.12
N LEU A 610 13.17 -35.32 14.36
CA LEU A 610 13.63 -36.30 13.36
C LEU A 610 14.45 -35.64 12.26
N VAL A 611 14.06 -34.47 11.78
CA VAL A 611 14.84 -33.70 10.80
C VAL A 611 16.15 -33.20 11.43
N GLY A 612 16.09 -32.64 12.64
CA GLY A 612 17.25 -32.10 13.36
C GLY A 612 18.31 -33.15 13.71
N LEU A 613 17.90 -34.30 14.25
CA LEU A 613 18.77 -35.43 14.61
C LEU A 613 19.35 -36.15 13.38
N ARG A 614 18.74 -36.03 12.19
CA ARG A 614 19.12 -36.78 10.97
C ARG A 614 19.94 -35.97 9.96
N SER A 615 20.38 -34.76 10.32
CA SER A 615 21.50 -34.06 9.65
C SER A 615 22.83 -34.86 9.75
N GLY A 616 22.89 -35.90 10.61
CA GLY A 616 23.88 -36.97 10.61
C GLY A 616 23.31 -38.33 10.15
N GLY A 617 23.66 -38.78 8.94
CA GLY A 617 23.74 -40.19 8.51
C GLY A 617 22.46 -41.05 8.34
N LYS A 618 21.40 -40.89 9.14
CA LYS A 618 20.26 -41.83 9.18
C LYS A 618 19.12 -41.56 8.21
N LEU A 619 19.14 -40.44 7.50
CA LEU A 619 18.11 -40.15 6.51
C LEU A 619 18.22 -41.05 5.25
N ARG A 620 19.41 -41.58 4.97
CA ARG A 620 19.64 -42.58 3.93
C ARG A 620 18.85 -43.88 4.18
N SER A 621 18.67 -44.30 5.45
CA SER A 621 17.90 -45.52 5.76
C SER A 621 16.39 -45.33 5.69
N PHE A 622 15.88 -44.11 5.94
CA PHE A 622 14.46 -43.77 5.78
C PHE A 622 14.07 -43.66 4.29
N LEU A 623 14.94 -43.09 3.46
CA LEU A 623 14.76 -43.12 2.00
C LEU A 623 14.89 -44.54 1.41
N LEU A 624 15.79 -45.36 1.96
CA LEU A 624 15.93 -46.77 1.56
C LEU A 624 14.77 -47.66 2.03
N SER A 625 14.12 -47.35 3.15
CA SER A 625 12.91 -48.06 3.60
C SER A 625 11.64 -47.64 2.85
N HIS A 626 11.67 -46.54 2.10
CA HIS A 626 10.52 -45.98 1.38
C HIS A 626 10.58 -46.15 -0.13
N ASN A 627 11.54 -46.92 -0.68
CA ASN A 627 11.84 -46.98 -2.13
C ASN A 627 12.01 -45.56 -2.70
N PRO A 628 13.24 -45.04 -2.88
CA PRO A 628 13.37 -43.75 -3.55
C PRO A 628 12.64 -43.85 -4.90
N PRO A 629 11.72 -42.92 -5.23
CA PRO A 629 11.09 -42.91 -6.54
C PRO A 629 12.23 -42.98 -7.55
N ARG A 630 12.15 -43.92 -8.49
CA ARG A 630 13.13 -44.00 -9.57
C ARG A 630 13.11 -42.64 -10.27
N GLU A 631 14.20 -42.24 -10.93
CA GLU A 631 14.18 -41.00 -11.73
C GLU A 631 13.01 -40.96 -12.74
N THR A 632 12.42 -42.12 -13.07
CA THR A 632 11.21 -42.29 -13.88
C THR A 632 9.89 -42.07 -13.15
N ASP A 633 9.86 -42.07 -11.81
CA ASP A 633 8.66 -41.83 -11.00
C ASP A 633 8.56 -40.36 -10.53
N ILE A 634 9.58 -39.55 -10.87
CA ILE A 634 9.66 -38.09 -10.65
C ILE A 634 9.32 -37.32 -11.95
N VAL A 635 9.40 -38.01 -13.10
CA VAL A 635 8.84 -37.59 -14.40
C VAL A 635 7.42 -38.12 -14.49
#